data_AF-A0A3C0TT80-F1
#
_entry.id   AF-A0A3C0TT80-F1
#
_cell.length_a   1.000
_cell.length_b   1.000
_cell.length_c   1.000
_cell.angle_alpha   90.00
_cell.angle_beta   90.00
_cell.angle_gamma   90.00
#
_symmetry.space_group_name_H-M   'P 1'
#
loop_
_entity.id
_entity.type
_entity.pdbx_description
1 polymer ?
#
loop_
_entity_poly.entity_id
_entity_poly.type
_entity_poly.pdbx_seq_one_letter_code
_entity_poly.pdbx_strand_id
1 'polypeptide(L)'
;MSGTAVSYSGPADWGFRRMALHYAHLCAAAGGVDAFIIGSELIGLTTVRSGPGAYPAVAQLQSLAADVSGILPGAKISYAADWTEYFGHQPQDGSHDVYFHLDPLWADANVDFVGVDLYIPLSDWRDGTTHLDAAAAGSIYNLNYLRGNIRGGEGYDWYYASDSDRDAQIRTPITDGAYGKAWVFRYKDFWNWWSQPHYNRPGGVESAAPTAWTPQSKPIWFTETGCPAVDKGPNQPNKFIDPKSSESFAPYYSRVTRDDLVQRRYLQAIYQFWNPADPNYVAGNNPISTVYGAPMVDPHNIHVWTWDARPWPDFPARRHLWADADNWRLGHWITGRLGASGLAELVEAIVSENGFGKFDVSGLTGIVDGFVIDRIMSAREALQPLMQAYAFDAYESQGLIRFAHRGQPPAIGLAPASLAAADAEGGADFTLTRGQETELALALKLQFIDGNADYRQASVESRKLTGASARVATLSLPIVMSAAGAQQMADNLLQEIWTGRERARFLLPPSRLALDPGDVVDFSSNGRTLRLRLERISAAAGLAVEAVKSSGGVQLPVNAPERAPVSPPLPGIGPVLVDFPDLPLLSGNEPGHVLRAVAFASPWPGAIALYKSPSLNDFILDTIIEAPAVMGVSETDFYAGPTGRWDNGNALWVTLLGGALESRDELAVLGGANAAALRNAGGEWEVFQFANAELVAPNKYKLTRLLRGQAGTERAMGNPAPAGARFVLLNGAVRETGLGAEQRGLALNWRYGPASRPIGDFTFQTQTVTGRGIGLRPLSPAHLRVTRNLSTNDLTVSWIRRTRIGGDNWEQTEVPLAEDVERYEVDILSGVEVKRTLSATTPSVIYTAAEQIADFGTAPALPLRVAVYQLSTSFGRGTGREEILNV
;
A
#
# COMPACT_ATOMS: atom_id res chain seq x y z
N MET A 1 -0.02 -0.38 -27.91
CA MET A 1 -1.18 -0.40 -27.00
C MET A 1 -2.37 -1.00 -27.73
N SER A 2 -3.18 -1.80 -27.04
CA SER A 2 -4.49 -2.31 -27.51
C SER A 2 -5.51 -2.00 -26.41
N GLY A 3 -6.23 -0.89 -26.53
CA GLY A 3 -7.07 -0.38 -25.43
C GLY A 3 -6.21 -0.02 -24.21
N THR A 4 -6.57 -0.55 -23.03
CA THR A 4 -5.84 -0.35 -21.76
C THR A 4 -4.66 -1.31 -21.54
N ALA A 5 -4.36 -2.19 -22.50
CA ALA A 5 -3.26 -3.16 -22.39
C ALA A 5 -1.94 -2.64 -23.00
N VAL A 6 -0.87 -2.66 -22.20
CA VAL A 6 0.50 -2.35 -22.63
C VAL A 6 1.23 -3.66 -23.00
N SER A 7 1.45 -3.87 -24.30
CA SER A 7 2.16 -5.04 -24.86
C SER A 7 3.62 -4.70 -25.17
N TYR A 8 4.56 -5.59 -24.84
CA TYR A 8 5.99 -5.42 -25.11
C TYR A 8 6.47 -6.29 -26.29
N SER A 9 7.19 -5.68 -27.24
CA SER A 9 7.71 -6.36 -28.45
C SER A 9 9.23 -6.20 -28.64
N GLY A 10 9.95 -5.77 -27.59
CA GLY A 10 11.41 -5.61 -27.60
C GLY A 10 12.18 -6.85 -27.12
N PRO A 11 13.51 -6.73 -26.92
CA PRO A 11 14.36 -7.80 -26.40
C PRO A 11 13.88 -8.36 -25.05
N ALA A 12 14.10 -9.63 -24.75
CA ALA A 12 13.66 -10.26 -23.48
C ALA A 12 14.45 -9.82 -22.22
N ASP A 13 14.98 -8.60 -22.20
CA ASP A 13 15.68 -8.00 -21.05
C ASP A 13 14.68 -7.39 -20.05
N TRP A 14 15.04 -7.37 -18.77
CA TRP A 14 14.25 -6.71 -17.71
C TRP A 14 14.96 -5.44 -17.22
N GLY A 15 15.55 -4.71 -18.16
CA GLY A 15 16.39 -3.54 -17.87
C GLY A 15 15.60 -2.30 -17.45
N PHE A 16 16.29 -1.36 -16.80
CA PHE A 16 15.72 -0.10 -16.29
C PHE A 16 14.96 0.71 -17.35
N ARG A 17 15.51 0.83 -18.56
CA ARG A 17 14.86 1.52 -19.68
C ARG A 17 13.51 0.92 -20.07
N ARG A 18 13.42 -0.42 -20.12
CA ARG A 18 12.16 -1.12 -20.40
C ARG A 18 11.13 -0.82 -19.30
N MET A 19 11.56 -0.82 -18.04
CA MET A 19 10.69 -0.48 -16.91
C MET A 19 10.15 0.95 -17.02
N ALA A 20 11.00 1.94 -17.25
CA ALA A 20 10.59 3.34 -17.37
C ALA A 20 9.60 3.56 -18.54
N LEU A 21 9.89 3.02 -19.73
CA LEU A 21 9.00 3.13 -20.89
C LEU A 21 7.68 2.38 -20.70
N HIS A 22 7.70 1.24 -19.99
CA HIS A 22 6.48 0.53 -19.63
C HIS A 22 5.56 1.39 -18.75
N TYR A 23 6.10 2.02 -17.71
CA TYR A 23 5.33 2.93 -16.85
C TYR A 23 4.86 4.18 -17.59
N ALA A 24 5.66 4.74 -18.50
CA ALA A 24 5.21 5.85 -19.35
C ALA A 24 3.99 5.47 -20.19
N HIS A 25 4.00 4.28 -20.80
CA HIS A 25 2.84 3.78 -21.55
C HIS A 25 1.64 3.45 -20.66
N LEU A 26 1.85 2.97 -19.43
CA LEU A 26 0.75 2.78 -18.47
C LEU A 26 0.10 4.11 -18.10
N CYS A 27 0.90 5.16 -17.85
CA CYS A 27 0.39 6.50 -17.60
C CYS A 27 -0.41 7.01 -18.81
N ALA A 28 0.11 6.83 -20.03
CA ALA A 28 -0.61 7.21 -21.24
C ALA A 28 -1.95 6.46 -21.39
N ALA A 29 -1.97 5.15 -21.09
CA ALA A 29 -3.20 4.34 -21.09
C ALA A 29 -4.21 4.78 -20.02
N ALA A 30 -3.75 5.32 -18.90
CA ALA A 30 -4.57 5.85 -17.82
C ALA A 30 -5.09 7.28 -18.06
N GLY A 31 -4.72 7.92 -19.18
CA GLY A 31 -5.15 9.28 -19.53
C GLY A 31 -4.09 10.37 -19.31
N GLY A 32 -2.87 9.99 -18.93
CA GLY A 32 -1.76 10.91 -18.66
C GLY A 32 -1.51 11.16 -17.18
N VAL A 33 -0.46 11.92 -16.89
CA VAL A 33 -0.02 12.37 -15.56
C VAL A 33 0.54 13.79 -15.66
N ASP A 34 0.56 14.55 -14.56
CA ASP A 34 1.10 15.91 -14.54
C ASP A 34 2.63 15.94 -14.63
N ALA A 35 3.30 14.95 -14.05
CA ALA A 35 4.75 14.80 -14.09
C ALA A 35 5.20 13.34 -14.10
N PHE A 36 6.39 13.08 -14.63
CA PHE A 36 7.01 11.76 -14.72
C PHE A 36 8.52 11.84 -14.41
N ILE A 37 8.97 11.04 -13.43
CA ILE A 37 10.37 10.92 -13.06
C ILE A 37 10.99 9.72 -13.78
N ILE A 38 12.03 9.95 -14.59
CA ILE A 38 12.69 8.92 -15.41
C ILE A 38 13.65 8.02 -14.61
N GLY A 39 13.97 8.40 -13.38
CA GLY A 39 14.79 7.68 -12.41
C GLY A 39 15.06 8.49 -11.14
N SER A 40 15.43 7.82 -10.04
CA SER A 40 15.82 8.42 -8.75
C SER A 40 17.17 7.87 -8.29
N GLU A 41 18.01 8.73 -7.70
CA GLU A 41 19.20 8.39 -6.91
C GLU A 41 20.15 7.37 -7.55
N LEU A 42 20.33 7.43 -8.87
CA LEU A 42 21.19 6.54 -9.64
C LEU A 42 22.68 6.94 -9.55
N ILE A 43 23.15 7.44 -8.40
CA ILE A 43 24.51 7.95 -8.19
C ILE A 43 25.58 6.97 -8.71
N GLY A 44 25.40 5.69 -8.42
CA GLY A 44 26.31 4.61 -8.85
C GLY A 44 26.37 4.39 -10.36
N LEU A 45 25.45 4.98 -11.13
CA LEU A 45 25.42 4.96 -12.60
C LEU A 45 25.77 6.34 -13.19
N THR A 46 25.16 7.41 -12.68
CA THR A 46 25.33 8.80 -13.16
C THR A 46 26.79 9.26 -13.04
N THR A 47 27.52 8.76 -12.05
CA THR A 47 28.93 9.09 -11.80
C THR A 47 29.94 8.20 -12.55
N VAL A 48 29.48 7.13 -13.23
CA VAL A 48 30.36 6.24 -14.00
C VAL A 48 30.93 6.97 -15.21
N ARG A 49 32.26 6.92 -15.33
CA ARG A 49 33.01 7.59 -16.40
C ARG A 49 33.51 6.58 -17.43
N SER A 50 33.30 6.87 -18.71
CA SER A 50 33.98 6.17 -19.82
C SER A 50 35.29 6.86 -20.24
N GLY A 51 35.51 8.06 -19.73
CA GLY A 51 36.69 8.90 -19.91
C GLY A 51 36.51 10.22 -19.14
N PRO A 52 37.53 11.09 -19.10
CA PRO A 52 37.42 12.41 -18.47
C PRO A 52 36.24 13.21 -19.03
N GLY A 53 35.34 13.66 -18.15
CA GLY A 53 34.15 14.43 -18.52
C GLY A 53 33.06 13.68 -19.30
N ALA A 54 33.17 12.36 -19.48
CA ALA A 54 32.23 11.55 -20.27
C ALA A 54 31.42 10.58 -19.39
N TYR A 55 30.13 10.86 -19.25
CA TYR A 55 29.19 10.14 -18.37
C TYR A 55 28.10 9.41 -19.19
N PRO A 56 28.28 8.12 -19.54
CA PRO A 56 27.38 7.41 -20.45
C PRO A 56 25.95 7.28 -19.93
N ALA A 57 25.78 7.10 -18.62
CA ALA A 57 24.45 7.00 -18.02
C ALA A 57 23.64 8.28 -18.19
N VAL A 58 24.28 9.46 -18.06
CA VAL A 58 23.63 10.76 -18.28
C VAL A 58 23.15 10.90 -19.72
N ALA A 59 23.96 10.49 -20.69
CA ALA A 59 23.54 10.48 -22.10
C ALA A 59 22.35 9.53 -22.36
N GLN A 60 22.31 8.37 -21.67
CA GLN A 60 21.17 7.46 -21.75
C GLN A 60 19.90 8.02 -21.07
N LEU A 61 20.04 8.78 -19.98
CA LEU A 61 18.94 9.49 -19.34
C LEU A 61 18.36 10.58 -20.26
N GLN A 62 19.19 11.32 -21.00
CA GLN A 62 18.71 12.28 -22.00
C GLN A 62 17.88 11.60 -23.10
N SER A 63 18.39 10.48 -23.63
CA SER A 63 17.67 9.66 -24.61
C SER A 63 16.33 9.18 -24.05
N LEU A 64 16.33 8.67 -22.81
CA LEU A 64 15.10 8.22 -22.14
C LEU A 64 14.09 9.36 -21.91
N ALA A 65 14.55 10.57 -21.54
CA ALA A 65 13.68 11.73 -21.40
C ALA A 65 12.99 12.07 -22.72
N ALA A 66 13.71 12.06 -23.84
CA ALA A 66 13.15 12.29 -25.17
C ALA A 66 12.11 11.22 -25.56
N ASP A 67 12.36 9.94 -25.28
CA ASP A 67 11.39 8.89 -25.56
C ASP A 67 10.13 9.00 -24.70
N VAL A 68 10.28 9.30 -23.41
CA VAL A 68 9.15 9.51 -22.49
C VAL A 68 8.33 10.73 -22.91
N SER A 69 8.98 11.81 -23.36
CA SER A 69 8.33 13.00 -23.91
C SER A 69 7.46 12.68 -25.13
N GLY A 70 7.94 11.79 -26.01
CA GLY A 70 7.15 11.28 -27.13
C GLY A 70 5.91 10.47 -26.72
N ILE A 71 5.94 9.81 -25.55
CA ILE A 71 4.83 8.99 -25.03
C ILE A 71 3.84 9.84 -24.22
N LEU A 72 4.36 10.80 -23.44
CA LEU A 72 3.62 11.64 -22.49
C LEU A 72 3.84 13.14 -22.80
N PRO A 73 3.36 13.65 -23.94
CA PRO A 73 3.66 15.02 -24.38
C PRO A 73 3.06 16.13 -23.49
N GLY A 74 2.15 15.78 -22.57
CA GLY A 74 1.56 16.72 -21.62
C GLY A 74 2.15 16.66 -20.21
N ALA A 75 3.02 15.69 -19.92
CA ALA A 75 3.62 15.53 -18.60
C ALA A 75 4.93 16.32 -18.51
N LYS A 76 5.21 16.89 -17.34
CA LYS A 76 6.55 17.41 -17.03
C LYS A 76 7.52 16.27 -16.74
N ILE A 77 8.68 16.27 -17.35
CA ILE A 77 9.64 15.16 -17.25
C ILE A 77 10.90 15.63 -16.52
N SER A 78 11.40 14.80 -15.62
CA SER A 78 12.71 15.04 -15.00
C SER A 78 13.34 13.76 -14.45
N TYR A 79 14.54 13.91 -13.91
CA TYR A 79 15.27 12.95 -13.09
C TYR A 79 15.30 13.47 -11.65
N ALA A 80 15.14 12.58 -10.67
CA ALA A 80 15.22 12.89 -9.25
C ALA A 80 16.64 12.58 -8.76
N ALA A 81 17.48 13.61 -8.71
CA ALA A 81 18.86 13.46 -8.28
C ALA A 81 18.95 13.36 -6.75
N ASP A 82 19.81 12.48 -6.25
CA ASP A 82 20.16 12.51 -4.83
C ASP A 82 20.76 13.88 -4.45
N TRP A 83 20.46 14.37 -3.24
CA TRP A 83 20.97 15.65 -2.74
C TRP A 83 22.51 15.76 -2.72
N THR A 84 23.24 14.65 -2.78
CA THR A 84 24.71 14.60 -2.88
C THR A 84 25.24 14.58 -4.31
N GLU A 85 24.40 14.42 -5.34
CA GLU A 85 24.85 14.36 -6.74
C GLU A 85 24.39 15.54 -7.62
N TYR A 86 23.24 16.17 -7.31
CA TYR A 86 22.60 17.15 -8.22
C TYR A 86 23.54 18.30 -8.63
N PHE A 87 24.42 18.73 -7.71
CA PHE A 87 25.25 19.91 -7.86
C PHE A 87 26.56 19.65 -8.61
N GLY A 88 26.93 18.38 -8.83
CA GLY A 88 28.16 18.00 -9.49
C GLY A 88 28.80 16.76 -8.88
N HIS A 89 29.81 16.22 -9.57
CA HIS A 89 30.58 15.06 -9.15
C HIS A 89 32.02 15.47 -8.90
N GLN A 90 32.50 15.22 -7.68
CA GLN A 90 33.88 15.42 -7.25
C GLN A 90 34.46 14.07 -6.76
N PRO A 91 35.11 13.29 -7.64
CA PRO A 91 35.58 11.95 -7.28
C PRO A 91 36.71 12.02 -6.22
N GLN A 92 36.64 11.12 -5.25
CA GLN A 92 37.65 10.97 -4.18
C GLN A 92 38.83 10.09 -4.63
N ASP A 93 39.25 10.22 -5.90
CA ASP A 93 40.32 9.42 -6.52
C ASP A 93 41.66 10.18 -6.65
N GLY A 94 41.73 11.38 -6.07
CA GLY A 94 42.91 12.25 -6.14
C GLY A 94 43.05 13.03 -7.45
N SER A 95 42.11 12.93 -8.39
CA SER A 95 42.12 13.74 -9.61
C SER A 95 41.89 15.23 -9.35
N HIS A 96 41.23 15.57 -8.24
CA HIS A 96 40.72 16.92 -7.96
C HIS A 96 39.71 17.43 -9.01
N ASP A 97 39.13 16.52 -9.78
CA ASP A 97 38.12 16.85 -10.77
C ASP A 97 36.85 17.43 -10.12
N VAL A 98 36.28 18.44 -10.76
CA VAL A 98 34.92 18.92 -10.46
C VAL A 98 34.13 18.97 -11.75
N TYR A 99 33.13 18.11 -11.89
CA TYR A 99 32.28 18.09 -13.08
C TYR A 99 30.81 18.31 -12.71
N PHE A 100 30.17 19.27 -13.38
CA PHE A 100 28.72 19.41 -13.39
C PHE A 100 28.12 18.37 -14.35
N HIS A 101 28.30 17.10 -14.02
CA HIS A 101 28.07 15.96 -14.89
C HIS A 101 26.61 15.79 -15.34
N LEU A 102 25.65 16.32 -14.55
CA LEU A 102 24.22 16.29 -14.87
C LEU A 102 23.76 17.51 -15.70
N ASP A 103 24.59 18.54 -15.89
CA ASP A 103 24.22 19.71 -16.68
C ASP A 103 23.74 19.40 -18.10
N PRO A 104 24.28 18.40 -18.83
CA PRO A 104 23.72 18.00 -20.12
C PRO A 104 22.24 17.58 -20.02
N LEU A 105 21.88 16.84 -18.96
CA LEU A 105 20.50 16.43 -18.70
C LEU A 105 19.66 17.62 -18.23
N TRP A 106 20.17 18.43 -17.31
CA TRP A 106 19.47 19.63 -16.80
C TRP A 106 19.28 20.70 -17.86
N ALA A 107 20.12 20.76 -18.90
CA ALA A 107 19.94 21.67 -20.02
C ALA A 107 19.04 21.10 -21.14
N ASP A 108 18.75 19.79 -21.12
CA ASP A 108 17.98 19.12 -22.18
C ASP A 108 16.56 19.68 -22.30
N ALA A 109 16.07 19.91 -23.51
CA ALA A 109 14.73 20.45 -23.74
C ALA A 109 13.59 19.50 -23.31
N ASN A 110 13.88 18.21 -23.13
CA ASN A 110 12.91 17.21 -22.65
C ASN A 110 12.88 17.07 -21.12
N VAL A 111 13.63 17.89 -20.40
CA VAL A 111 13.62 17.95 -18.93
C VAL A 111 13.02 19.29 -18.52
N ASP A 112 11.96 19.29 -17.71
CA ASP A 112 11.19 20.51 -17.41
C ASP A 112 11.61 21.20 -16.11
N PHE A 113 12.20 20.46 -15.17
CA PHE A 113 12.61 20.94 -13.87
C PHE A 113 13.85 20.17 -13.38
N VAL A 114 14.56 20.69 -12.38
CA VAL A 114 15.63 19.98 -11.67
C VAL A 114 15.00 19.26 -10.47
N GLY A 115 14.91 17.93 -10.53
CA GLY A 115 14.41 17.13 -9.42
C GLY A 115 15.51 16.80 -8.42
N VAL A 116 15.26 17.01 -7.13
CA VAL A 116 16.21 16.72 -6.05
C VAL A 116 15.52 15.99 -4.90
N ASP A 117 16.07 14.85 -4.51
CA ASP A 117 15.68 14.10 -3.31
C ASP A 117 16.42 14.71 -2.10
N LEU A 118 15.78 15.67 -1.44
CA LEU A 118 16.35 16.59 -0.47
C LEU A 118 16.37 16.05 0.96
N TYR A 119 17.52 15.49 1.36
CA TYR A 119 17.77 15.04 2.73
C TYR A 119 18.97 15.76 3.38
N ILE A 120 18.85 17.09 3.52
CA ILE A 120 19.93 17.93 4.08
C ILE A 120 19.91 17.98 5.62
N PRO A 121 21.07 17.85 6.31
CA PRO A 121 21.15 18.05 7.75
C PRO A 121 20.72 19.47 8.15
N LEU A 122 19.81 19.57 9.12
CA LEU A 122 19.34 20.83 9.71
C LEU A 122 19.76 21.00 11.16
N SER A 123 20.54 20.05 11.67
CA SER A 123 20.92 19.97 13.08
C SER A 123 22.27 19.26 13.24
N ASP A 124 22.96 19.56 14.33
CA ASP A 124 24.16 18.86 14.81
C ASP A 124 24.03 18.65 16.34
N TRP A 125 22.84 18.21 16.77
CA TRP A 125 22.48 18.10 18.18
C TRP A 125 23.12 16.90 18.86
N ARG A 126 23.48 17.01 20.14
CA ARG A 126 24.04 15.92 20.97
C ARG A 126 23.29 15.87 22.31
N ASP A 127 23.59 14.87 23.13
CA ASP A 127 23.05 14.84 24.49
C ASP A 127 23.75 15.89 25.38
N GLY A 128 23.01 16.44 26.35
CA GLY A 128 23.52 17.45 27.28
C GLY A 128 23.37 18.88 26.77
N THR A 129 24.04 19.82 27.44
CA THR A 129 23.92 21.28 27.17
C THR A 129 25.27 21.93 26.85
N THR A 130 26.35 21.15 26.73
CA THR A 130 27.72 21.65 26.54
C THR A 130 28.17 21.66 25.08
N HIS A 131 27.38 21.09 24.17
CA HIS A 131 27.67 21.11 22.74
C HIS A 131 27.31 22.48 22.13
N LEU A 132 27.94 22.82 21.00
CA LEU A 132 27.86 24.15 20.39
C LEU A 132 26.41 24.57 20.06
N ASP A 133 25.59 23.63 19.59
CA ASP A 133 24.21 23.91 19.15
C ASP A 133 23.25 24.16 20.32
N ALA A 134 23.50 23.57 21.50
CA ALA A 134 22.71 23.86 22.70
C ALA A 134 22.85 25.32 23.12
N ALA A 135 24.07 25.87 23.03
CA ALA A 135 24.33 27.28 23.33
C ALA A 135 23.64 28.23 22.34
N ALA A 136 23.46 27.81 21.08
CA ALA A 136 22.88 28.64 20.03
C ALA A 136 21.34 28.64 20.01
N ALA A 137 20.71 27.49 20.30
CA ALA A 137 19.29 27.29 20.03
C ALA A 137 18.45 26.84 21.23
N GLY A 138 19.08 26.33 22.30
CA GLY A 138 18.42 25.82 23.51
C GLY A 138 17.62 24.51 23.33
N SER A 139 17.15 24.20 22.13
CA SER A 139 16.42 22.98 21.80
C SER A 139 16.57 22.58 20.34
N ILE A 140 16.62 21.28 20.06
CA ILE A 140 16.57 20.72 18.69
C ILE A 140 15.25 21.03 17.97
N TYR A 141 14.17 21.27 18.72
CA TYR A 141 12.85 21.58 18.17
C TYR A 141 12.69 23.06 17.75
N ASN A 142 13.72 23.88 17.95
CA ASN A 142 13.68 25.31 17.64
C ASN A 142 13.60 25.53 16.12
N LEU A 143 12.47 26.06 15.64
CA LEU A 143 12.24 26.31 14.20
C LEU A 143 13.23 27.31 13.59
N ASN A 144 13.67 28.33 14.35
CA ASN A 144 14.66 29.28 13.84
C ASN A 144 16.03 28.60 13.63
N TYR A 145 16.40 27.69 14.53
CA TYR A 145 17.62 26.88 14.39
C TYR A 145 17.55 25.98 13.14
N LEU A 146 16.47 25.21 13.00
CA LEU A 146 16.31 24.31 11.85
C LEU A 146 16.25 25.08 10.52
N ARG A 147 15.49 26.18 10.45
CA ARG A 147 15.41 27.04 9.25
C ARG A 147 16.74 27.73 8.95
N GLY A 148 17.44 28.21 9.97
CA GLY A 148 18.75 28.85 9.82
C GLY A 148 19.79 27.90 9.21
N ASN A 149 19.66 26.60 9.48
CA ASN A 149 20.50 25.58 8.88
C ASN A 149 20.09 25.19 7.45
N ILE A 150 18.98 25.65 6.86
CA ILE A 150 18.69 25.33 5.44
C ILE A 150 19.72 26.01 4.52
N ARG A 151 20.06 27.26 4.82
CA ARG A 151 21.12 28.05 4.15
C ARG A 151 22.31 28.31 5.08
N GLY A 152 22.74 27.27 5.80
CA GLY A 152 23.82 27.35 6.78
C GLY A 152 24.20 25.99 7.33
N GLY A 153 25.14 25.94 8.27
CA GLY A 153 25.54 24.72 8.97
C GLY A 153 26.32 23.72 8.11
N GLU A 154 26.21 22.43 8.45
CA GLU A 154 26.86 21.34 7.70
C GLU A 154 26.42 21.37 6.23
N GLY A 155 27.38 21.31 5.31
CA GLY A 155 27.12 21.31 3.87
C GLY A 155 26.95 22.67 3.20
N TYR A 156 26.96 23.75 3.99
CA TYR A 156 26.93 25.12 3.49
C TYR A 156 28.11 25.93 4.06
N ASP A 157 28.18 26.07 5.38
CA ASP A 157 29.25 26.82 6.03
C ASP A 157 30.50 25.96 6.25
N TRP A 158 30.30 24.70 6.65
CA TRP A 158 31.36 23.81 7.09
C TRP A 158 31.04 22.33 6.81
N TYR A 159 32.05 21.47 6.96
CA TYR A 159 31.94 20.02 6.92
C TYR A 159 32.85 19.39 7.99
N TYR A 160 32.66 18.09 8.26
CA TYR A 160 33.58 17.31 9.09
C TYR A 160 34.55 16.52 8.23
N ALA A 161 35.86 16.67 8.48
CA ALA A 161 36.90 15.96 7.72
C ALA A 161 37.09 14.51 8.18
N SER A 162 36.61 14.17 9.37
CA SER A 162 36.65 12.83 9.95
C SER A 162 35.56 12.63 11.00
N ASP A 163 35.30 11.37 11.39
CA ASP A 163 34.39 11.07 12.50
C ASP A 163 34.91 11.64 13.84
N SER A 164 36.24 11.69 14.04
CA SER A 164 36.85 12.31 15.22
C SER A 164 36.56 13.81 15.28
N ASP A 165 36.58 14.50 14.15
CA ASP A 165 36.21 15.91 14.07
C ASP A 165 34.73 16.11 14.36
N ARG A 166 33.88 15.19 13.89
CA ARG A 166 32.45 15.19 14.21
C ARG A 166 32.22 15.06 15.72
N ASP A 167 32.88 14.12 16.38
CA ASP A 167 32.75 13.91 17.83
C ASP A 167 33.23 15.11 18.65
N ALA A 168 34.29 15.77 18.19
CA ALA A 168 34.84 16.97 18.84
C ALA A 168 34.18 18.29 18.41
N GLN A 169 33.21 18.26 17.49
CA GLN A 169 32.63 19.44 16.83
C GLN A 169 33.67 20.36 16.15
N ILE A 170 34.74 19.80 15.59
CA ILE A 170 35.74 20.53 14.79
C ILE A 170 35.16 20.76 13.39
N ARG A 171 34.52 21.90 13.20
CA ARG A 171 33.83 22.29 11.96
C ARG A 171 34.80 22.96 10.99
N THR A 172 35.12 22.29 9.87
CA THR A 172 36.05 22.80 8.85
C THR A 172 35.28 23.66 7.83
N PRO A 173 35.64 24.94 7.62
CA PRO A 173 34.96 25.81 6.66
C PRO A 173 35.03 25.28 5.21
N ILE A 174 33.92 25.38 4.46
CA ILE A 174 33.90 25.08 3.03
C ILE A 174 34.39 26.30 2.26
N THR A 175 35.54 26.17 1.58
CA THR A 175 36.16 27.24 0.79
C THR A 175 36.65 26.71 -0.56
N ASP A 176 36.79 27.60 -1.54
CA ASP A 176 37.30 27.27 -2.88
C ASP A 176 38.71 27.84 -3.15
N GLY A 177 39.26 28.59 -2.20
CA GLY A 177 40.57 29.23 -2.35
C GLY A 177 40.70 30.04 -3.65
N ALA A 178 41.31 29.43 -4.67
CA ALA A 178 41.73 30.03 -5.93
C ALA A 178 40.63 30.81 -6.71
N TYR A 179 39.38 30.33 -6.73
CA TYR A 179 38.32 30.95 -7.54
C TYR A 179 37.22 31.64 -6.72
N GLY A 180 37.22 31.49 -5.40
CA GLY A 180 36.21 32.10 -4.53
C GLY A 180 34.77 31.59 -4.74
N LYS A 181 34.57 30.46 -5.43
CA LYS A 181 33.26 29.84 -5.71
C LYS A 181 33.00 28.65 -4.79
N ALA A 182 33.00 28.89 -3.48
CA ALA A 182 32.78 27.84 -2.46
C ALA A 182 31.47 27.07 -2.66
N TRP A 183 30.47 27.69 -3.30
CA TRP A 183 29.18 27.07 -3.65
C TRP A 183 29.31 25.80 -4.49
N VAL A 184 30.39 25.65 -5.27
CA VAL A 184 30.65 24.45 -6.08
C VAL A 184 30.83 23.19 -5.21
N PHE A 185 31.17 23.37 -3.93
CA PHE A 185 31.36 22.29 -2.95
C PHE A 185 30.26 22.25 -1.88
N ARG A 186 29.21 23.07 -2.00
CA ARG A 186 28.12 23.18 -1.02
C ARG A 186 26.87 22.53 -1.58
N TYR A 187 26.57 21.31 -1.14
CA TYR A 187 25.36 20.60 -1.57
C TYR A 187 24.05 21.30 -1.13
N LYS A 188 24.11 22.31 -0.27
CA LYS A 188 22.93 23.12 0.13
C LYS A 188 22.82 24.45 -0.62
N ASP A 189 23.82 24.82 -1.42
CA ASP A 189 23.87 26.14 -2.05
C ASP A 189 23.10 26.18 -3.38
N PHE A 190 21.80 25.89 -3.30
CA PHE A 190 20.87 25.95 -4.42
C PHE A 190 20.87 27.33 -5.08
N TRP A 191 21.04 28.39 -4.31
CA TRP A 191 21.02 29.77 -4.80
C TRP A 191 22.13 30.04 -5.80
N ASN A 192 23.38 29.77 -5.43
CA ASN A 192 24.50 30.03 -6.32
C ASN A 192 24.55 29.00 -7.45
N TRP A 193 24.28 27.72 -7.17
CA TRP A 193 24.21 26.71 -8.23
C TRP A 193 23.18 27.09 -9.30
N TRP A 194 21.95 27.42 -8.90
CA TRP A 194 20.89 27.75 -9.84
C TRP A 194 21.11 29.07 -10.59
N SER A 195 21.73 30.08 -9.97
CA SER A 195 21.85 31.44 -10.52
C SER A 195 23.18 31.75 -11.23
N GLN A 196 24.17 30.84 -11.19
CA GLN A 196 25.50 31.09 -11.75
C GLN A 196 25.81 30.22 -12.97
N PRO A 197 26.65 30.70 -13.90
CA PRO A 197 27.22 29.84 -14.93
C PRO A 197 28.14 28.77 -14.33
N HIS A 198 28.01 27.54 -14.81
CA HIS A 198 28.78 26.39 -14.34
C HIS A 198 30.04 26.19 -15.18
N TYR A 199 31.17 25.90 -14.54
CA TYR A 199 32.45 25.66 -15.21
C TYR A 199 33.11 24.40 -14.64
N ASN A 200 33.29 23.38 -15.49
CA ASN A 200 34.00 22.17 -15.09
C ASN A 200 35.46 22.48 -14.73
N ARG A 201 36.01 21.71 -13.80
CA ARG A 201 37.39 21.84 -13.30
C ARG A 201 38.18 20.52 -13.44
N PRO A 202 38.57 20.12 -14.65
CA PRO A 202 39.49 18.99 -14.84
C PRO A 202 40.80 19.25 -14.08
N GLY A 203 41.22 18.33 -13.23
CA GLY A 203 42.43 18.50 -12.42
C GLY A 203 42.37 19.68 -11.44
N GLY A 204 41.18 20.15 -11.07
CA GLY A 204 40.97 21.32 -10.21
C GLY A 204 41.14 22.68 -10.92
N VAL A 205 41.33 22.71 -12.24
CA VAL A 205 41.52 23.95 -13.02
C VAL A 205 40.24 24.33 -13.75
N GLU A 206 39.70 25.52 -13.47
CA GLU A 206 38.44 25.98 -14.07
C GLU A 206 38.56 26.14 -15.60
N SER A 207 37.62 25.53 -16.32
CA SER A 207 37.54 25.60 -17.78
C SER A 207 37.19 27.01 -18.25
N ALA A 208 37.69 27.41 -19.41
CA ALA A 208 37.40 28.74 -19.97
C ALA A 208 35.94 28.91 -20.43
N ALA A 209 35.28 27.81 -20.83
CA ALA A 209 33.90 27.82 -21.30
C ALA A 209 32.97 27.21 -20.23
N PRO A 210 31.74 27.76 -20.06
CA PRO A 210 30.76 27.17 -19.19
C PRO A 210 30.20 25.86 -19.79
N THR A 211 29.49 25.09 -18.97
CA THR A 211 28.70 23.93 -19.41
C THR A 211 27.45 24.37 -20.17
N ALA A 212 26.59 23.41 -20.53
CA ALA A 212 25.30 23.68 -21.17
C ALA A 212 24.27 24.31 -20.21
N TRP A 213 24.51 24.33 -18.91
CA TRP A 213 23.58 24.93 -17.95
C TRP A 213 23.42 26.43 -18.19
N THR A 214 22.17 26.86 -18.35
CA THR A 214 21.82 28.27 -18.40
C THR A 214 21.26 28.69 -17.04
N PRO A 215 21.83 29.72 -16.39
CA PRO A 215 21.36 30.18 -15.10
C PRO A 215 19.86 30.46 -15.09
N GLN A 216 19.19 30.02 -14.02
CA GLN A 216 17.76 30.24 -13.78
C GLN A 216 16.82 29.64 -14.82
N SER A 217 17.31 28.77 -15.71
CA SER A 217 16.54 28.26 -16.86
C SER A 217 15.38 27.35 -16.48
N LYS A 218 15.48 26.65 -15.34
CA LYS A 218 14.46 25.69 -14.87
C LYS A 218 14.20 25.82 -13.37
N PRO A 219 12.98 25.55 -12.88
CA PRO A 219 12.70 25.49 -11.45
C PRO A 219 13.29 24.22 -10.82
N ILE A 220 13.47 24.25 -9.51
CA ILE A 220 13.85 23.11 -8.68
C ILE A 220 12.60 22.56 -8.01
N TRP A 221 12.42 21.25 -8.10
CA TRP A 221 11.40 20.50 -7.36
C TRP A 221 12.10 19.60 -6.35
N PHE A 222 11.58 19.56 -5.11
CA PHE A 222 12.03 18.57 -4.14
C PHE A 222 11.18 17.32 -4.32
N THR A 223 11.68 16.38 -5.11
CA THR A 223 11.00 15.13 -5.49
C THR A 223 10.87 14.18 -4.32
N GLU A 224 11.75 14.31 -3.34
CA GLU A 224 11.60 13.77 -1.99
C GLU A 224 12.13 14.78 -0.97
N THR A 225 11.56 14.78 0.23
CA THR A 225 12.15 15.39 1.42
C THR A 225 11.53 14.79 2.66
N GLY A 226 12.31 14.65 3.73
CA GLY A 226 11.78 14.12 4.97
C GLY A 226 12.84 13.89 6.01
N CYS A 227 12.40 13.40 7.15
CA CYS A 227 13.26 13.05 8.26
C CYS A 227 12.62 11.88 9.02
N PRO A 228 13.39 10.89 9.49
CA PRO A 228 12.85 9.80 10.30
C PRO A 228 12.27 10.33 11.61
N ALA A 229 11.17 9.75 12.11
CA ALA A 229 10.60 10.08 13.42
C ALA A 229 11.38 9.42 14.57
N VAL A 230 12.65 9.77 14.66
CA VAL A 230 13.61 9.29 15.65
C VAL A 230 14.33 10.49 16.27
N ASP A 231 14.70 10.42 17.54
CA ASP A 231 15.43 11.50 18.17
C ASP A 231 16.68 11.85 17.38
N LYS A 232 16.89 13.15 17.19
CA LYS A 232 17.97 13.70 16.36
C LYS A 232 17.91 13.33 14.88
N GLY A 233 16.74 12.95 14.37
CA GLY A 233 16.48 12.78 12.94
C GLY A 233 17.09 13.88 12.04
N PRO A 234 16.95 15.18 12.38
CA PRO A 234 17.49 16.26 11.56
C PRO A 234 19.01 16.30 11.45
N ASN A 235 19.75 15.55 12.26
CA ASN A 235 21.20 15.41 12.13
C ASN A 235 21.61 14.63 10.88
N GLN A 236 20.79 13.67 10.45
CA GLN A 236 21.06 12.85 9.28
C GLN A 236 19.76 12.33 8.65
N PRO A 237 19.00 13.21 7.99
CA PRO A 237 17.61 12.94 7.61
C PRO A 237 17.43 11.88 6.53
N ASN A 238 18.48 11.51 5.77
CA ASN A 238 18.42 10.43 4.79
C ASN A 238 18.43 9.03 5.43
N LYS A 239 18.78 8.91 6.72
CA LYS A 239 18.89 7.58 7.36
C LYS A 239 17.53 7.04 7.77
N PHE A 240 17.36 5.74 7.58
CA PHE A 240 16.22 4.97 8.02
C PHE A 240 16.68 3.70 8.74
N ILE A 241 15.82 3.18 9.61
CA ILE A 241 16.09 1.98 10.40
C ILE A 241 15.20 0.86 9.84
N ASP A 242 15.84 -0.11 9.19
CA ASP A 242 15.21 -1.31 8.65
C ASP A 242 16.12 -2.52 8.91
N PRO A 243 15.77 -3.41 9.85
CA PRO A 243 16.58 -4.59 10.17
C PRO A 243 16.90 -5.50 8.98
N LYS A 244 16.19 -5.36 7.84
CA LYS A 244 16.39 -6.15 6.62
C LYS A 244 17.29 -5.47 5.58
N SER A 245 17.62 -4.20 5.76
CA SER A 245 18.42 -3.43 4.83
C SER A 245 19.88 -3.33 5.28
N SER A 246 20.82 -3.47 4.34
CA SER A 246 22.23 -3.16 4.58
C SER A 246 22.49 -1.67 4.77
N GLU A 247 21.54 -0.82 4.39
CA GLU A 247 21.59 0.65 4.51
C GLU A 247 20.93 1.16 5.81
N SER A 248 20.60 0.26 6.74
CA SER A 248 19.92 0.62 8.00
C SER A 248 20.86 1.23 9.03
N PHE A 249 20.78 2.55 9.21
CA PHE A 249 21.55 3.28 10.21
C PHE A 249 20.65 4.24 10.99
N ALA A 250 21.03 4.52 12.24
CA ALA A 250 20.43 5.60 13.01
C ALA A 250 21.11 6.95 12.66
N PRO A 251 20.39 8.08 12.75
CA PRO A 251 21.01 9.39 12.62
C PRO A 251 22.12 9.63 13.65
N TYR A 252 23.08 10.48 13.33
CA TYR A 252 24.20 10.78 14.21
C TYR A 252 23.77 11.13 15.63
N TYR A 253 24.36 10.44 16.62
CA TYR A 253 24.11 10.60 18.06
C TYR A 253 22.69 10.27 18.53
N SER A 254 21.83 9.72 17.66
CA SER A 254 20.49 9.26 18.01
C SER A 254 20.55 8.13 19.03
N ARG A 255 19.54 8.07 19.91
CA ARG A 255 19.35 6.95 20.85
C ARG A 255 18.29 5.97 20.35
N VAL A 256 17.83 6.15 19.10
CA VAL A 256 16.82 5.29 18.48
C VAL A 256 15.50 5.33 19.26
N THR A 257 15.15 6.51 19.77
CA THR A 257 13.88 6.77 20.46
C THR A 257 12.90 7.43 19.49
N ARG A 258 11.63 6.99 19.47
CA ARG A 258 10.61 7.59 18.58
C ARG A 258 10.39 9.06 18.97
N ASP A 259 10.42 9.94 17.97
CA ASP A 259 10.19 11.37 18.14
C ASP A 259 9.42 11.94 16.95
N ASP A 260 8.10 11.98 17.08
CA ASP A 260 7.23 12.51 16.03
C ASP A 260 7.32 14.05 15.93
N LEU A 261 7.65 14.73 17.03
CA LEU A 261 7.78 16.18 17.06
C LEU A 261 8.99 16.64 16.24
N VAL A 262 10.13 15.95 16.33
CA VAL A 262 11.32 16.32 15.56
C VAL A 262 11.09 16.20 14.06
N GLN A 263 10.41 15.14 13.61
CA GLN A 263 10.00 14.96 12.21
C GLN A 263 9.08 16.11 11.78
N ARG A 264 8.04 16.41 12.59
CA ARG A 264 7.12 17.52 12.30
C ARG A 264 7.85 18.86 12.18
N ARG A 265 8.78 19.16 13.09
CA ARG A 265 9.55 20.42 13.08
C ARG A 265 10.50 20.51 11.89
N TYR A 266 11.11 19.40 11.46
CA TYR A 266 11.90 19.35 10.22
C TYR A 266 11.05 19.73 9.00
N LEU A 267 9.92 19.06 8.82
CA LEU A 267 9.02 19.30 7.69
C LEU A 267 8.46 20.72 7.71
N GLN A 268 8.08 21.21 8.90
CA GLN A 268 7.63 22.58 9.09
C GLN A 268 8.73 23.59 8.72
N ALA A 269 9.98 23.35 9.13
CA ALA A 269 11.10 24.22 8.78
C ALA A 269 11.31 24.31 7.27
N ILE A 270 11.31 23.17 6.56
CA ILE A 270 11.44 23.14 5.09
C ILE A 270 10.29 23.89 4.43
N TYR A 271 9.04 23.59 4.78
CA TYR A 271 7.87 24.21 4.16
C TYR A 271 7.84 25.73 4.37
N GLN A 272 8.03 26.19 5.61
CA GLN A 272 7.98 27.62 5.96
C GLN A 272 9.11 28.42 5.32
N PHE A 273 10.28 27.79 5.12
CA PHE A 273 11.43 28.48 4.56
C PHE A 273 11.24 28.78 3.06
N TRP A 274 10.64 27.86 2.31
CA TRP A 274 10.49 27.96 0.86
C TRP A 274 9.18 28.60 0.40
N ASN A 275 8.14 28.59 1.24
CA ASN A 275 6.80 29.04 0.86
C ASN A 275 6.54 30.53 1.20
N PRO A 276 6.42 31.42 0.20
CA PRO A 276 6.12 32.84 0.42
C PRO A 276 4.74 33.12 1.02
N ALA A 277 3.83 32.14 0.99
CA ALA A 277 2.52 32.26 1.61
C ALA A 277 2.53 32.01 3.14
N ASP A 278 3.62 31.50 3.71
CA ASP A 278 3.73 31.31 5.16
C ASP A 278 3.96 32.67 5.87
N PRO A 279 3.26 32.96 6.97
CA PRO A 279 3.46 34.20 7.74
C PRO A 279 4.89 34.39 8.28
N ASN A 280 5.66 33.32 8.42
CA ASN A 280 7.04 33.35 8.92
C ASN A 280 8.08 33.34 7.80
N TYR A 281 7.67 33.46 6.54
CA TYR A 281 8.59 33.50 5.40
C TYR A 281 9.50 34.73 5.45
N VAL A 282 10.79 34.54 5.14
CA VAL A 282 11.76 35.62 5.03
C VAL A 282 11.97 35.96 3.56
N ALA A 283 11.68 37.21 3.20
CA ALA A 283 11.83 37.71 1.83
C ALA A 283 13.25 37.46 1.28
N GLY A 284 13.32 36.88 0.07
CA GLY A 284 14.58 36.55 -0.59
C GLY A 284 15.09 35.13 -0.36
N ASN A 285 14.45 34.33 0.51
CA ASN A 285 14.79 32.91 0.67
C ASN A 285 14.58 32.13 -0.64
N ASN A 286 13.54 32.47 -1.40
CA ASN A 286 13.18 31.80 -2.64
C ASN A 286 13.11 32.83 -3.78
N PRO A 287 14.23 33.11 -4.47
CA PRO A 287 14.30 34.16 -5.48
C PRO A 287 13.44 33.83 -6.71
N ILE A 288 12.98 34.85 -7.43
CA ILE A 288 12.20 34.71 -8.66
C ILE A 288 13.14 34.63 -9.87
N SER A 289 12.89 33.68 -10.77
CA SER A 289 13.60 33.56 -12.04
C SER A 289 13.35 34.73 -12.96
N THR A 290 14.43 35.27 -13.50
CA THR A 290 14.39 36.25 -14.59
C THR A 290 14.02 35.63 -15.94
N VAL A 291 14.03 34.30 -16.05
CA VAL A 291 13.73 33.56 -17.30
C VAL A 291 12.25 33.19 -17.39
N TYR A 292 11.69 32.60 -16.32
CA TYR A 292 10.31 32.08 -16.32
C TYR A 292 9.37 32.78 -15.34
N GLY A 293 9.85 33.76 -14.55
CA GLY A 293 9.00 34.62 -13.73
C GLY A 293 8.36 33.96 -12.49
N ALA A 294 8.86 32.80 -12.05
CA ALA A 294 8.36 32.09 -10.85
C ALA A 294 9.52 31.76 -9.87
N PRO A 295 9.24 31.31 -8.64
CA PRO A 295 10.27 31.00 -7.64
C PRO A 295 11.24 29.89 -8.06
N MET A 296 12.49 29.99 -7.58
CA MET A 296 13.56 29.00 -7.80
C MET A 296 13.15 27.59 -7.37
N VAL A 297 12.61 27.45 -6.17
CA VAL A 297 12.00 26.20 -5.68
C VAL A 297 10.49 26.36 -5.77
N ASP A 298 9.79 25.45 -6.42
CA ASP A 298 8.33 25.50 -6.48
C ASP A 298 7.70 25.00 -5.17
N PRO A 299 7.04 25.86 -4.36
CA PRO A 299 6.51 25.47 -3.06
C PRO A 299 5.39 24.41 -3.14
N HIS A 300 4.75 24.25 -4.30
CA HIS A 300 3.72 23.23 -4.51
C HIS A 300 4.31 21.85 -4.84
N ASN A 301 5.58 21.79 -5.23
CA ASN A 301 6.29 20.57 -5.63
C ASN A 301 7.44 20.26 -4.64
N ILE A 302 7.09 20.33 -3.35
CA ILE A 302 7.90 19.81 -2.23
C ILE A 302 7.21 18.53 -1.73
N HIS A 303 7.72 17.39 -2.17
CA HIS A 303 7.10 16.09 -1.94
C HIS A 303 7.66 15.43 -0.68
N VAL A 304 6.80 15.19 0.32
CA VAL A 304 7.22 14.59 1.59
C VAL A 304 7.30 13.07 1.50
N TRP A 305 8.47 12.53 1.81
CA TRP A 305 8.68 11.10 2.03
C TRP A 305 8.36 10.75 3.50
N THR A 306 7.42 9.86 3.82
CA THR A 306 6.47 9.25 2.87
C THR A 306 5.06 9.09 3.42
N TRP A 307 4.07 9.24 2.53
CA TRP A 307 2.68 8.95 2.79
C TRP A 307 2.33 7.59 2.18
N ASP A 308 1.80 6.70 3.01
CA ASP A 308 1.47 5.33 2.64
C ASP A 308 -0.01 5.17 2.33
N ALA A 309 -0.32 4.51 1.22
CA ALA A 309 -1.70 4.23 0.80
C ALA A 309 -2.38 3.14 1.64
N ARG A 310 -1.62 2.34 2.40
CA ARG A 310 -2.19 1.39 3.36
C ARG A 310 -2.92 2.17 4.47
N PRO A 311 -4.17 1.79 4.81
CA PRO A 311 -4.97 2.57 5.73
C PRO A 311 -4.38 2.59 7.15
N TRP A 312 -4.43 3.74 7.81
CA TRP A 312 -4.19 3.86 9.25
C TRP A 312 -5.48 3.55 10.03
N PRO A 313 -5.44 2.87 11.20
CA PRO A 313 -4.28 2.33 11.89
C PRO A 313 -3.89 0.92 11.43
N ASP A 314 -4.60 0.40 10.43
CA ASP A 314 -4.38 -0.93 9.88
C ASP A 314 -2.89 -1.12 9.67
N PHE A 315 -2.23 -0.37 8.77
CA PHE A 315 -0.77 -0.25 8.76
C PHE A 315 -0.35 0.80 9.80
N PRO A 316 0.56 0.46 10.74
CA PRO A 316 1.36 -0.77 10.83
C PRO A 316 0.81 -1.85 11.78
N ALA A 317 -0.39 -1.71 12.35
CA ALA A 317 -0.90 -2.60 13.39
C ALA A 317 -0.94 -4.09 13.01
N ARG A 318 -1.33 -4.45 11.78
CA ARG A 318 -1.36 -5.84 11.26
C ARG A 318 0.00 -6.35 10.75
N ARG A 319 0.96 -6.51 11.66
CA ARG A 319 2.31 -7.02 11.36
C ARG A 319 2.39 -8.39 10.66
N HIS A 320 1.31 -9.18 10.74
CA HIS A 320 1.21 -10.47 10.04
C HIS A 320 0.93 -10.32 8.54
N LEU A 321 0.42 -9.16 8.09
CA LEU A 321 0.17 -8.86 6.67
C LEU A 321 1.33 -8.09 6.03
N TRP A 322 1.95 -7.15 6.75
CA TRP A 322 3.02 -6.33 6.19
C TRP A 322 4.36 -6.60 6.85
N ALA A 323 5.30 -7.02 6.03
CA ALA A 323 6.63 -7.42 6.45
C ALA A 323 7.46 -6.24 7.01
N ASP A 324 7.13 -5.01 6.65
CA ASP A 324 7.80 -3.75 6.97
C ASP A 324 7.09 -2.94 8.07
N ALA A 325 6.07 -3.50 8.72
CA ALA A 325 5.28 -2.79 9.73
C ALA A 325 6.12 -2.21 10.88
N ASP A 326 7.19 -2.89 11.28
CA ASP A 326 8.07 -2.42 12.36
C ASP A 326 8.86 -1.15 11.97
N ASN A 327 9.07 -0.91 10.66
CA ASN A 327 9.84 0.23 10.16
C ASN A 327 9.06 1.55 10.32
N TRP A 328 7.72 1.51 10.35
CA TRP A 328 6.88 2.71 10.53
C TRP A 328 7.28 3.49 11.78
N ARG A 329 7.57 2.79 12.89
CA ARG A 329 7.79 3.40 14.22
C ARG A 329 8.89 4.45 14.23
N LEU A 330 9.98 4.23 13.48
CA LEU A 330 11.17 5.08 13.47
C LEU A 330 11.48 5.65 12.07
N GLY A 331 10.75 5.23 11.05
CA GLY A 331 10.94 5.70 9.69
C GLY A 331 10.22 7.01 9.38
N HIS A 332 10.26 7.37 8.10
CA HIS A 332 9.80 8.65 7.56
C HIS A 332 8.28 8.77 7.40
N TRP A 333 7.53 7.69 7.58
CA TRP A 333 6.08 7.66 7.39
C TRP A 333 5.36 8.80 8.12
N ILE A 334 4.57 9.58 7.39
CA ILE A 334 3.71 10.63 7.94
C ILE A 334 2.28 10.15 8.18
N THR A 335 1.90 9.02 7.58
CA THR A 335 0.60 8.34 7.80
C THR A 335 0.41 8.02 9.29
N GLY A 336 -0.70 8.49 9.86
CA GLY A 336 -1.00 8.35 11.30
C GLY A 336 -0.39 9.44 12.21
N ARG A 337 0.50 10.29 11.70
CA ARG A 337 1.20 11.34 12.49
C ARG A 337 0.71 12.77 12.21
N LEU A 338 0.31 13.07 10.97
CA LEU A 338 -0.06 14.44 10.57
C LEU A 338 -1.29 14.99 11.30
N GLY A 339 -2.18 14.13 11.79
CA GLY A 339 -3.41 14.53 12.48
C GLY A 339 -3.19 15.11 13.89
N ALA A 340 -2.00 14.95 14.47
CA ALA A 340 -1.71 15.43 15.82
C ALA A 340 -1.49 16.96 15.84
N SER A 341 -1.90 17.60 16.94
CA SER A 341 -1.70 19.03 17.17
C SER A 341 -0.36 19.30 17.84
N GLY A 342 0.26 20.43 17.53
CA GLY A 342 1.34 20.93 18.39
C GLY A 342 0.77 21.44 19.73
N LEU A 343 1.55 21.30 20.80
CA LEU A 343 1.15 21.72 22.15
C LEU A 343 0.95 23.24 22.23
N ALA A 344 1.87 24.01 21.64
CA ALA A 344 1.79 25.47 21.64
C ALA A 344 0.52 25.95 20.94
N GLU A 345 0.23 25.38 19.77
CA GLU A 345 -0.93 25.68 18.95
C GLU A 345 -2.25 25.29 19.65
N LEU A 346 -2.27 24.16 20.39
CA LEU A 346 -3.43 23.77 21.19
C LEU A 346 -3.67 24.73 22.38
N VAL A 347 -2.60 25.11 23.08
CA VAL A 347 -2.71 26.06 24.21
C VAL A 347 -3.16 27.44 23.70
N GLU A 348 -2.60 27.91 22.59
CA GLU A 348 -3.00 29.13 21.90
C GLU A 348 -4.49 29.12 21.53
N ALA A 349 -4.99 28.02 20.96
CA ALA A 349 -6.41 27.88 20.63
C ALA A 349 -7.28 28.02 21.89
N ILE A 350 -6.96 27.27 22.96
CA ILE A 350 -7.73 27.28 24.21
C ILE A 350 -7.79 28.70 24.81
N VAL A 351 -6.66 29.42 24.88
CA VAL A 351 -6.64 30.76 25.50
C VAL A 351 -7.31 31.81 24.60
N SER A 352 -7.12 31.73 23.29
CA SER A 352 -7.67 32.68 22.32
C SER A 352 -9.20 32.57 22.23
N GLU A 353 -9.73 31.34 22.19
CA GLU A 353 -11.18 31.09 22.19
C GLU A 353 -11.87 31.59 23.46
N ASN A 354 -11.13 31.65 24.57
CA ASN A 354 -11.62 32.19 25.85
C ASN A 354 -11.36 33.70 26.02
N GLY A 355 -10.95 34.40 24.95
CA GLY A 355 -10.84 35.86 24.90
C GLY A 355 -9.54 36.45 25.45
N PHE A 356 -8.52 35.63 25.72
CA PHE A 356 -7.20 36.13 26.11
C PHE A 356 -6.37 36.44 24.86
N GLY A 357 -5.95 37.70 24.69
CA GLY A 357 -5.10 38.13 23.56
C GLY A 357 -3.66 38.51 23.93
N LYS A 358 -3.28 38.36 25.21
CA LYS A 358 -1.96 38.74 25.74
C LYS A 358 -1.27 37.53 26.36
N PHE A 359 -0.71 36.68 25.52
CA PHE A 359 -0.02 35.47 25.94
C PHE A 359 1.18 35.17 25.03
N ASP A 360 2.06 34.29 25.50
CA ASP A 360 3.20 33.78 24.74
C ASP A 360 3.33 32.26 24.98
N VAL A 361 3.15 31.49 23.90
CA VAL A 361 3.29 30.02 23.89
C VAL A 361 4.56 29.56 23.19
N SER A 362 5.43 30.48 22.75
CA SER A 362 6.64 30.15 21.98
C SER A 362 7.64 29.29 22.75
N GLY A 363 7.55 29.29 24.09
CA GLY A 363 8.30 28.43 25.00
C GLY A 363 7.79 26.99 25.11
N LEU A 364 6.70 26.63 24.41
CA LEU A 364 6.13 25.28 24.43
C LEU A 364 6.55 24.43 23.24
N THR A 365 6.93 23.19 23.52
CA THR A 365 7.31 22.16 22.56
C THR A 365 6.63 20.84 22.93
N GLY A 366 5.85 20.27 22.03
CA GLY A 366 5.15 19.02 22.28
C GLY A 366 4.20 18.69 21.15
N ILE A 367 3.81 17.42 21.08
CA ILE A 367 2.74 16.95 20.20
C ILE A 367 1.63 16.33 21.03
N VAL A 368 0.39 16.56 20.63
CA VAL A 368 -0.83 16.08 21.28
C VAL A 368 -1.64 15.34 20.23
N ASP A 369 -1.69 14.00 20.33
CA ASP A 369 -2.41 13.17 19.34
C ASP A 369 -3.93 13.43 19.37
N GLY A 370 -4.45 13.85 20.53
CA GLY A 370 -5.82 14.29 20.71
C GLY A 370 -6.09 14.77 22.13
N PHE A 371 -7.05 15.67 22.29
CA PHE A 371 -7.47 16.21 23.59
C PHE A 371 -8.98 16.40 23.59
N VAL A 372 -9.65 15.99 24.67
CA VAL A 372 -11.11 16.00 24.76
C VAL A 372 -11.59 17.00 25.81
N ILE A 373 -12.39 17.97 25.38
CA ILE A 373 -13.19 18.85 26.24
C ILE A 373 -14.66 18.45 26.03
N ASP A 374 -15.19 17.66 26.96
CA ASP A 374 -16.52 17.03 26.85
C ASP A 374 -17.62 17.76 27.64
N ARG A 375 -17.26 18.82 28.37
CA ARG A 375 -18.15 19.59 29.23
C ARG A 375 -17.73 21.05 29.27
N ILE A 376 -18.65 21.91 29.70
CA ILE A 376 -18.35 23.32 29.97
C ILE A 376 -17.37 23.40 31.14
N MET A 377 -16.24 24.08 30.93
CA MET A 377 -15.20 24.30 31.93
C MET A 377 -14.44 25.59 31.62
N SER A 378 -13.70 26.10 32.60
CA SER A 378 -12.82 27.27 32.40
C SER A 378 -11.56 26.92 31.60
N ALA A 379 -10.95 27.92 30.95
CA ALA A 379 -9.65 27.76 30.27
C ALA A 379 -8.57 27.16 31.20
N ARG A 380 -8.57 27.55 32.49
CA ARG A 380 -7.66 26.99 33.49
C ARG A 380 -7.87 25.50 33.69
N GLU A 381 -9.12 25.06 33.83
CA GLU A 381 -9.45 23.64 34.01
C GLU A 381 -9.09 22.82 32.78
N ALA A 382 -9.27 23.37 31.57
CA ALA A 382 -8.85 22.73 30.32
C ALA A 382 -7.32 22.63 30.21
N LEU A 383 -6.58 23.66 30.63
CA LEU A 383 -5.12 23.69 30.55
C LEU A 383 -4.43 22.82 31.62
N GLN A 384 -5.04 22.65 32.79
CA GLN A 384 -4.38 21.99 33.92
C GLN A 384 -3.93 20.54 33.63
N PRO A 385 -4.71 19.68 32.95
CA PRO A 385 -4.24 18.37 32.51
C PRO A 385 -3.04 18.45 31.56
N LEU A 386 -3.03 19.42 30.63
CA LEU A 386 -1.92 19.63 29.69
C LEU A 386 -0.65 20.10 30.43
N MET A 387 -0.80 21.05 31.36
CA MET A 387 0.29 21.56 32.20
C MET A 387 0.96 20.46 33.00
N GLN A 388 0.17 19.52 33.54
CA GLN A 388 0.68 18.35 34.24
C GLN A 388 1.34 17.36 33.27
N ALA A 389 0.66 17.00 32.18
CA ALA A 389 1.13 16.02 31.22
C ALA A 389 2.46 16.41 30.56
N TYR A 390 2.59 17.67 30.14
CA TYR A 390 3.75 18.18 29.40
C TYR A 390 4.71 19.01 30.28
N ALA A 391 4.52 18.99 31.60
CA ALA A 391 5.36 19.66 32.59
C ALA A 391 5.68 21.12 32.21
N PHE A 392 4.65 21.95 32.02
CA PHE A 392 4.81 23.39 31.79
C PHE A 392 4.02 24.21 32.79
N ASP A 393 4.49 25.43 33.03
CA ASP A 393 3.86 26.40 33.91
C ASP A 393 3.32 27.58 33.11
N ALA A 394 2.37 28.30 33.70
CA ALA A 394 1.80 29.53 33.17
C ALA A 394 1.97 30.63 34.22
N TYR A 395 2.63 31.72 33.87
CA TYR A 395 2.91 32.83 34.77
C TYR A 395 2.77 34.16 34.05
N GLU A 396 2.53 35.23 34.81
CA GLU A 396 2.51 36.58 34.27
C GLU A 396 3.94 37.13 34.25
N SER A 397 4.33 37.71 33.12
CA SER A 397 5.58 38.44 32.97
C SER A 397 5.40 39.54 31.93
N GLN A 398 5.69 40.78 32.33
CA GLN A 398 5.63 41.98 31.47
C GLN A 398 4.25 42.19 30.79
N GLY A 399 3.16 41.85 31.48
CA GLY A 399 1.79 41.99 31.00
C GLY A 399 1.33 40.88 30.05
N LEU A 400 2.11 39.81 29.90
CA LEU A 400 1.78 38.62 29.11
C LEU A 400 1.64 37.40 30.02
N ILE A 401 0.70 36.51 29.69
CA ILE A 401 0.69 35.14 30.24
C ILE A 401 1.72 34.32 29.44
N ARG A 402 2.85 34.02 30.05
CA ARG A 402 3.89 33.19 29.44
C ARG A 402 3.68 31.73 29.81
N PHE A 403 3.79 30.86 28.81
CA PHE A 403 3.78 29.42 28.96
C PHE A 403 5.16 28.85 28.65
N ALA A 404 5.77 28.16 29.60
CA ALA A 404 7.11 27.62 29.44
C ALA A 404 7.26 26.27 30.14
N HIS A 405 8.02 25.36 29.53
CA HIS A 405 8.35 24.08 30.14
C HIS A 405 9.17 24.24 31.42
N ARG A 406 8.93 23.34 32.38
CA ARG A 406 9.77 23.14 33.56
C ARG A 406 11.12 22.54 33.13
N GLY A 407 12.10 22.60 34.03
CA GLY A 407 13.41 21.99 33.80
C GLY A 407 14.38 22.83 32.97
N GLN A 408 14.12 24.13 32.84
CA GLN A 408 15.03 25.07 32.19
C GLN A 408 16.42 25.08 32.84
N PRO A 409 17.49 25.43 32.11
CA PRO A 409 18.79 25.72 32.68
C PRO A 409 18.69 26.79 33.78
N PRO A 410 19.59 26.76 34.79
CA PRO A 410 19.59 27.77 35.83
C PRO A 410 19.86 29.16 35.24
N ALA A 411 18.96 30.11 35.49
CA ALA A 411 19.09 31.49 35.08
C ALA A 411 20.25 32.19 35.80
N ILE A 412 20.45 31.87 37.09
CA ILE A 412 21.52 32.47 37.89
C ILE A 412 21.96 31.57 39.05
N GLY A 413 23.23 31.72 39.44
CA GLY A 413 23.77 31.21 40.69
C GLY A 413 23.47 32.17 41.85
N LEU A 414 22.97 31.64 42.96
CA LEU A 414 22.71 32.36 44.20
C LEU A 414 23.54 31.78 45.34
N ALA A 415 23.94 32.65 46.27
CA ALA A 415 24.62 32.28 47.51
C ALA A 415 23.94 33.01 48.69
N PRO A 416 24.25 32.68 49.95
CA PRO A 416 23.68 33.39 51.10
C PRO A 416 23.82 34.92 51.01
N ALA A 417 24.96 35.43 50.52
CA ALA A 417 25.19 36.86 50.32
C ALA A 417 24.33 37.51 49.21
N SER A 418 23.59 36.72 48.42
CA SER A 418 22.65 37.19 47.39
C SER A 418 21.24 37.44 47.93
N LEU A 419 20.96 37.03 49.17
CA LEU A 419 19.65 37.13 49.81
C LEU A 419 19.51 38.47 50.54
N ALA A 420 18.27 38.96 50.65
CA ALA A 420 17.94 40.04 51.55
C ALA A 420 17.68 39.48 52.96
N ALA A 421 18.00 40.27 54.00
CA ALA A 421 17.77 39.89 55.37
C ALA A 421 16.27 39.73 55.67
N ALA A 422 15.90 38.73 56.46
CA ALA A 422 14.52 38.58 56.91
C ALA A 422 14.13 39.71 57.91
N ASP A 423 12.96 40.33 57.73
CA ASP A 423 12.48 41.46 58.55
C ASP A 423 12.13 41.10 60.02
N ALA A 424 12.13 39.81 60.39
CA ALA A 424 11.78 39.36 61.73
C ALA A 424 13.02 39.09 62.60
N GLU A 425 13.06 39.62 63.83
CA GLU A 425 14.11 39.27 64.81
C GLU A 425 14.20 37.74 64.98
N GLY A 426 15.32 37.16 64.52
CA GLY A 426 15.59 35.71 64.59
C GLY A 426 15.09 34.88 63.41
N GLY A 427 14.57 35.49 62.34
CA GLY A 427 14.24 34.78 61.09
C GLY A 427 15.48 34.31 60.32
N ALA A 428 15.43 33.10 59.74
CA ALA A 428 16.50 32.62 58.87
C ALA A 428 16.33 33.16 57.44
N ASP A 429 17.39 33.73 56.85
CA ASP A 429 17.38 34.28 55.48
C ASP A 429 17.06 33.23 54.40
N PHE A 430 17.31 31.96 54.70
CA PHE A 430 16.97 30.82 53.85
C PHE A 430 16.39 29.68 54.70
N THR A 431 15.21 29.20 54.32
CA THR A 431 14.54 28.06 54.95
C THR A 431 14.37 26.94 53.94
N LEU A 432 14.85 25.73 54.25
CA LEU A 432 14.61 24.53 53.46
C LEU A 432 13.71 23.56 54.24
N THR A 433 12.52 23.31 53.71
CA THR A 433 11.58 22.33 54.25
C THR A 433 11.63 21.06 53.42
N ARG A 434 11.80 19.91 54.08
CA ARG A 434 11.76 18.60 53.43
C ARG A 434 10.51 17.85 53.90
N GLY A 435 9.61 17.53 52.96
CA GLY A 435 8.37 16.81 53.25
C GLY A 435 8.60 15.41 53.82
N GLN A 436 7.59 14.85 54.49
CA GLN A 436 7.69 13.50 55.05
C GLN A 436 7.57 12.43 53.95
N GLU A 437 8.35 11.36 54.06
CA GLU A 437 8.42 10.34 53.00
C GLU A 437 7.10 9.59 52.79
N THR A 438 6.42 9.26 53.89
CA THR A 438 5.15 8.51 53.90
C THR A 438 3.99 9.31 53.31
N GLU A 439 4.17 10.61 53.06
CA GLU A 439 3.16 11.47 52.44
C GLU A 439 3.26 11.51 50.91
N LEU A 440 4.41 11.12 50.34
CA LEU A 440 4.65 11.08 48.90
C LEU A 440 4.09 9.81 48.26
N ALA A 441 3.78 9.84 46.97
CA ALA A 441 3.30 8.67 46.24
C ALA A 441 4.42 7.64 46.04
N LEU A 442 4.21 6.38 46.45
CA LEU A 442 5.08 5.25 46.05
C LEU A 442 4.88 4.92 44.58
N ALA A 443 3.63 4.98 44.11
CA ALA A 443 3.25 4.71 42.73
C ALA A 443 2.28 5.77 42.19
N LEU A 444 2.35 6.01 40.88
CA LEU A 444 1.46 6.89 40.13
C LEU A 444 0.77 6.06 39.05
N LYS A 445 -0.56 6.00 39.11
CA LYS A 445 -1.41 5.44 38.05
C LYS A 445 -1.87 6.56 37.13
N LEU A 446 -1.53 6.47 35.85
CA LEU A 446 -1.95 7.44 34.84
C LEU A 446 -3.01 6.79 33.94
N GLN A 447 -4.19 7.39 33.85
CA GLN A 447 -5.25 6.99 32.94
C GLN A 447 -5.28 7.92 31.73
N PHE A 448 -5.44 7.36 30.54
CA PHE A 448 -5.40 8.08 29.26
C PHE A 448 -6.31 7.39 28.22
N ILE A 449 -6.46 8.00 27.05
CA ILE A 449 -7.20 7.44 25.91
C ILE A 449 -6.18 6.81 24.94
N ASP A 450 -6.28 5.51 24.67
CA ASP A 450 -5.34 4.82 23.78
C ASP A 450 -5.81 4.88 22.33
N GLY A 451 -5.19 5.78 21.54
CA GLY A 451 -5.51 5.97 20.13
C GLY A 451 -5.23 4.74 19.25
N ASN A 452 -4.39 3.81 19.72
CA ASN A 452 -4.04 2.59 18.99
C ASN A 452 -4.93 1.38 19.35
N ALA A 453 -5.85 1.54 20.30
CA ALA A 453 -6.73 0.48 20.79
C ALA A 453 -8.22 0.88 20.71
N ASP A 454 -8.64 1.42 19.57
CA ASP A 454 -10.00 1.92 19.32
C ASP A 454 -10.44 3.03 20.30
N TYR A 455 -9.50 3.91 20.69
CA TYR A 455 -9.74 5.00 21.65
C TYR A 455 -10.30 4.53 23.00
N ARG A 456 -9.97 3.29 23.41
CA ARG A 456 -10.37 2.76 24.73
C ARG A 456 -9.60 3.45 25.83
N GLN A 457 -10.23 3.57 27.01
CA GLN A 457 -9.53 4.03 28.21
C GLN A 457 -8.50 3.00 28.64
N ALA A 458 -7.27 3.45 28.89
CA ALA A 458 -6.15 2.63 29.32
C ALA A 458 -5.47 3.24 30.54
N SER A 459 -4.62 2.45 31.21
CA SER A 459 -3.83 2.92 32.35
C SER A 459 -2.45 2.33 32.39
N VAL A 460 -1.47 3.14 32.79
CA VAL A 460 -0.10 2.73 33.12
C VAL A 460 0.22 3.03 34.57
N GLU A 461 1.23 2.36 35.13
CA GLU A 461 1.70 2.60 36.49
C GLU A 461 3.21 2.85 36.48
N SER A 462 3.63 3.97 37.07
CA SER A 462 5.01 4.17 37.48
C SER A 462 5.13 3.87 38.96
N ARG A 463 6.21 3.21 39.38
CA ARG A 463 6.44 2.85 40.78
C ARG A 463 7.89 3.05 41.18
N LYS A 464 8.08 3.62 42.37
CA LYS A 464 9.39 3.73 42.98
C LYS A 464 9.81 2.39 43.60
N LEU A 465 11.05 1.98 43.33
CA LEU A 465 11.60 0.70 43.80
C LEU A 465 12.03 0.72 45.27
N THR A 466 12.26 1.90 45.84
CA THR A 466 12.74 2.08 47.22
C THR A 466 11.99 3.19 47.94
N GLY A 467 11.77 3.01 49.25
CA GLY A 467 11.11 3.98 50.12
C GLY A 467 10.08 3.34 51.04
N ALA A 468 9.66 4.07 52.07
CA ALA A 468 8.71 3.59 53.09
C ALA A 468 7.25 3.99 52.82
N SER A 469 6.96 4.74 51.74
CA SER A 469 5.59 5.11 51.39
C SER A 469 4.80 3.91 50.85
N ALA A 470 3.50 3.89 51.10
CA ALA A 470 2.54 2.95 50.51
C ALA A 470 1.43 3.66 49.71
N ARG A 471 1.55 4.98 49.49
CA ARG A 471 0.52 5.77 48.81
C ARG A 471 0.54 5.54 47.31
N VAL A 472 -0.65 5.49 46.70
CA VAL A 472 -0.83 5.45 45.25
C VAL A 472 -1.55 6.73 44.83
N ALA A 473 -0.92 7.52 43.96
CA ALA A 473 -1.56 8.66 43.30
C ALA A 473 -2.24 8.18 42.00
N THR A 474 -3.34 8.81 41.62
CA THR A 474 -4.03 8.55 40.36
C THR A 474 -4.24 9.88 39.64
N LEU A 475 -3.87 9.92 38.35
CA LEU A 475 -4.08 11.04 37.46
C LEU A 475 -4.85 10.55 36.23
N SER A 476 -5.96 11.21 35.91
CA SER A 476 -6.78 10.91 34.73
C SER A 476 -6.67 12.05 33.74
N LEU A 477 -6.12 11.77 32.56
CA LEU A 477 -5.90 12.75 31.50
C LEU A 477 -6.88 12.52 30.35
N PRO A 478 -7.61 13.55 29.89
CA PRO A 478 -8.45 13.47 28.69
C PRO A 478 -7.60 13.67 27.42
N ILE A 479 -6.43 13.03 27.37
CA ILE A 479 -5.46 13.13 26.28
C ILE A 479 -5.36 11.76 25.59
N VAL A 480 -5.41 11.79 24.26
CA VAL A 480 -5.10 10.63 23.41
C VAL A 480 -3.58 10.52 23.31
N MET A 481 -3.05 9.34 23.61
CA MET A 481 -1.62 9.06 23.50
C MET A 481 -1.36 7.56 23.41
N SER A 482 -0.15 7.19 22.98
CA SER A 482 0.31 5.80 23.06
C SER A 482 0.61 5.37 24.51
N ALA A 483 0.52 4.08 24.80
CA ALA A 483 0.92 3.53 26.10
C ALA A 483 2.39 3.81 26.46
N ALA A 484 3.28 3.85 25.47
CA ALA A 484 4.69 4.19 25.67
C ALA A 484 4.85 5.66 26.12
N GLY A 485 4.16 6.59 25.45
CA GLY A 485 4.14 8.00 25.84
C GLY A 485 3.53 8.21 27.23
N ALA A 486 2.45 7.49 27.55
CA ALA A 486 1.84 7.52 28.87
C ALA A 486 2.79 7.01 29.96
N GLN A 487 3.52 5.91 29.72
CA GLN A 487 4.47 5.38 30.69
C GLN A 487 5.61 6.36 30.98
N GLN A 488 6.20 6.94 29.93
CA GLN A 488 7.25 7.96 30.06
C GLN A 488 6.75 9.17 30.89
N MET A 489 5.53 9.62 30.62
CA MET A 489 4.89 10.70 31.36
C MET A 489 4.69 10.35 32.84
N ALA A 490 4.21 9.14 33.14
CA ALA A 490 4.01 8.68 34.51
C ALA A 490 5.35 8.58 35.28
N ASP A 491 6.42 8.11 34.63
CA ASP A 491 7.75 8.02 35.22
C ASP A 491 8.31 9.41 35.56
N ASN A 492 8.18 10.36 34.63
CA ASN A 492 8.62 11.75 34.82
C ASN A 492 7.86 12.44 35.95
N LEU A 493 6.53 12.30 35.99
CA LEU A 493 5.68 12.87 37.03
C LEU A 493 6.00 12.30 38.41
N LEU A 494 6.20 10.98 38.52
CA LEU A 494 6.57 10.36 39.79
C LEU A 494 7.94 10.89 40.26
N GLN A 495 8.92 10.99 39.36
CA GLN A 495 10.22 11.57 39.69
C GLN A 495 10.11 13.03 40.15
N GLU A 496 9.27 13.83 39.50
CA GLU A 496 9.03 15.23 39.87
C GLU A 496 8.40 15.34 41.26
N ILE A 497 7.38 14.53 41.58
CA ILE A 497 6.75 14.46 42.91
C ILE A 497 7.80 14.20 44.00
N TRP A 498 8.71 13.26 43.75
CA TRP A 498 9.76 12.91 44.71
C TRP A 498 10.87 13.96 44.81
N THR A 499 11.19 14.62 43.71
CA THR A 499 12.22 15.66 43.68
C THR A 499 11.72 16.93 44.38
N GLY A 500 10.46 17.29 44.17
CA GLY A 500 9.79 18.42 44.80
C GLY A 500 9.45 18.23 46.29
N ARG A 501 9.96 17.16 46.91
CA ARG A 501 9.91 16.93 48.36
C ARG A 501 10.61 18.04 49.15
N GLU A 502 11.65 18.66 48.60
CA GLU A 502 12.39 19.76 49.22
C GLU A 502 11.87 21.10 48.66
N ARG A 503 11.41 21.99 49.54
CA ARG A 503 10.93 23.35 49.23
C ARG A 503 11.75 24.38 49.97
N ALA A 504 12.06 25.49 49.32
CA ALA A 504 12.83 26.58 49.88
C ALA A 504 11.98 27.86 49.99
N ARG A 505 12.25 28.66 51.03
CA ARG A 505 11.74 30.02 51.19
C ARG A 505 12.90 30.95 51.50
N PHE A 506 12.96 32.07 50.79
CA PHE A 506 14.01 33.08 50.96
C PHE A 506 13.53 34.43 50.41
N LEU A 507 14.25 35.50 50.76
CA LEU A 507 13.96 36.85 50.30
C LEU A 507 15.07 37.31 49.33
N LEU A 508 14.69 37.84 48.17
CA LEU A 508 15.62 38.45 47.21
C LEU A 508 15.52 39.98 47.23
N PRO A 509 16.64 40.69 46.98
CA PRO A 509 16.62 42.14 46.86
C PRO A 509 15.95 42.59 45.54
N PRO A 510 15.43 43.83 45.46
CA PRO A 510 14.84 44.38 44.23
C PRO A 510 15.77 44.37 43.00
N SER A 511 17.09 44.29 43.18
CA SER A 511 18.03 44.12 42.07
C SER A 511 17.88 42.80 41.32
N ARG A 512 17.07 41.86 41.83
CA ARG A 512 16.74 40.57 41.20
C ARG A 512 15.33 40.54 40.61
N LEU A 513 14.73 41.70 40.34
CA LEU A 513 13.37 41.83 39.77
C LEU A 513 13.18 41.11 38.42
N ALA A 514 14.26 40.83 37.70
CA ALA A 514 14.22 40.12 36.42
C ALA A 514 13.88 38.62 36.55
N LEU A 515 13.83 38.07 37.77
CA LEU A 515 13.44 36.68 37.99
C LEU A 515 11.93 36.54 38.02
N ASP A 516 11.40 35.61 37.23
CA ASP A 516 9.99 35.28 37.15
C ASP A 516 9.68 33.93 37.83
N PRO A 517 8.41 33.68 38.22
CA PRO A 517 7.97 32.33 38.52
C PRO A 517 8.27 31.39 37.34
N GLY A 518 8.75 30.18 37.63
CA GLY A 518 9.21 29.23 36.62
C GLY A 518 10.73 29.23 36.40
N ASP A 519 11.42 30.33 36.72
CA ASP A 519 12.88 30.39 36.63
C ASP A 519 13.54 29.36 37.54
N VAL A 520 14.71 28.88 37.11
CA VAL A 520 15.53 27.96 37.88
C VAL A 520 16.76 28.69 38.41
N VAL A 521 17.08 28.53 39.68
CA VAL A 521 18.28 29.09 40.31
C VAL A 521 19.10 27.98 40.97
N ASP A 522 20.42 28.10 40.88
CA ASP A 522 21.34 27.22 41.61
C ASP A 522 21.77 27.94 42.88
N PHE A 523 21.23 27.51 44.04
CA PHE A 523 21.60 28.05 45.35
C PHE A 523 22.74 27.25 45.97
N SER A 524 23.92 27.85 46.08
CA SER A 524 25.12 27.23 46.63
C SER A 524 25.42 27.74 48.04
N SER A 525 25.49 26.82 49.02
CA SER A 525 25.86 27.11 50.40
C SER A 525 26.60 25.93 51.02
N ASN A 526 27.68 26.19 51.77
CA ASN A 526 28.45 25.19 52.51
C ASN A 526 28.85 23.95 51.68
N GLY A 527 29.27 24.16 50.43
CA GLY A 527 29.68 23.07 49.52
C GLY A 527 28.53 22.26 48.91
N ARG A 528 27.27 22.63 49.17
CA ARG A 528 26.08 22.02 48.56
C ARG A 528 25.40 23.00 47.61
N THR A 529 25.10 22.54 46.40
CA THR A 529 24.27 23.29 45.42
C THR A 529 22.88 22.67 45.35
N LEU A 530 21.86 23.51 45.50
CA LEU A 530 20.46 23.17 45.35
C LEU A 530 19.91 23.83 44.10
N ARG A 531 19.40 23.03 43.17
CA ARG A 531 18.65 23.53 42.02
C ARG A 531 17.20 23.75 42.41
N LEU A 532 16.74 25.00 42.35
CA LEU A 532 15.42 25.42 42.83
C LEU A 532 14.65 26.10 41.69
N ARG A 533 13.45 25.62 41.39
CA ARG A 533 12.48 26.30 40.50
C ARG A 533 11.63 27.24 41.33
N LEU A 534 11.50 28.49 40.92
CA LEU A 534 10.70 29.50 41.62
C LEU A 534 9.21 29.22 41.35
N GLU A 535 8.39 29.03 42.39
CA GLU A 535 6.94 28.78 42.23
C GLU A 535 6.12 30.04 42.45
N ARG A 536 6.54 30.86 43.41
CA ARG A 536 5.83 32.08 43.78
C ARG A 536 6.82 33.18 44.14
N ILE A 537 6.60 34.35 43.58
CA ILE A 537 7.30 35.57 43.95
C ILE A 537 6.24 36.58 44.41
N SER A 538 6.44 37.19 45.56
CA SER A 538 5.52 38.20 46.11
C SER A 538 6.31 39.45 46.51
N ALA A 539 5.93 40.59 45.92
CA ALA A 539 6.56 41.86 46.21
C ALA A 539 6.00 42.47 47.51
N ALA A 540 6.89 42.74 48.47
CA ALA A 540 6.61 43.50 49.69
C ALA A 540 7.83 44.39 50.02
N ALA A 541 8.46 44.26 51.19
CA ALA A 541 9.72 44.94 51.53
C ALA A 541 10.92 44.42 50.71
N GLY A 542 10.82 43.19 50.19
CA GLY A 542 11.69 42.59 49.20
C GLY A 542 10.89 41.65 48.30
N LEU A 543 11.58 40.79 47.54
CA LEU A 543 10.95 39.77 46.71
C LEU A 543 10.89 38.46 47.48
N ALA A 544 9.75 38.15 48.10
CA ALA A 544 9.56 36.92 48.85
C ALA A 544 9.37 35.75 47.88
N VAL A 545 10.26 34.76 47.95
CA VAL A 545 10.31 33.63 47.03
C VAL A 545 9.94 32.34 47.74
N GLU A 546 9.00 31.60 47.15
CA GLU A 546 8.79 30.18 47.41
C GLU A 546 9.29 29.39 46.21
N ALA A 547 10.16 28.42 46.47
CA ALA A 547 10.76 27.61 45.44
C ALA A 547 10.69 26.12 45.79
N VAL A 548 10.74 25.28 44.77
CA VAL A 548 10.76 23.84 44.91
C VAL A 548 12.01 23.28 44.27
N LYS A 549 12.58 22.23 44.87
CA LYS A 549 13.71 21.55 44.25
C LYS A 549 13.30 20.94 42.92
N SER A 550 14.11 21.22 41.91
CA SER A 550 13.95 20.65 40.57
C SER A 550 15.11 19.71 40.28
N SER A 551 14.84 18.62 39.57
CA SER A 551 15.90 17.88 38.89
C SER A 551 16.35 18.72 37.70
N GLY A 552 17.66 18.88 37.52
CA GLY A 552 18.19 19.53 36.34
C GLY A 552 18.10 18.60 35.12
N GLY A 553 17.88 19.18 33.94
CA GLY A 553 17.98 18.49 32.65
C GLY A 553 16.63 18.16 32.01
N VAL A 554 16.63 18.16 30.67
CA VAL A 554 15.55 17.59 29.86
C VAL A 554 15.47 16.11 30.20
N GLN A 555 14.36 15.66 30.77
CA GLN A 555 14.15 14.25 31.07
C GLN A 555 14.14 13.46 29.76
N LEU A 556 15.13 12.59 29.63
CA LEU A 556 15.37 11.85 28.40
C LEU A 556 14.25 10.82 28.21
N PRO A 557 13.71 10.66 26.99
CA PRO A 557 12.77 9.59 26.69
C PRO A 557 13.37 8.23 27.02
N VAL A 558 12.68 7.48 27.88
CA VAL A 558 13.00 6.08 28.13
C VAL A 558 12.24 5.25 27.10
N ASN A 559 12.92 4.30 26.45
CA ASN A 559 12.27 3.33 25.58
C ASN A 559 11.34 2.43 26.40
N ALA A 560 10.08 2.83 26.53
CA ALA A 560 9.05 1.95 27.07
C ALA A 560 8.66 0.90 26.01
N PRO A 561 8.52 -0.38 26.39
CA PRO A 561 8.05 -1.41 25.48
C PRO A 561 6.61 -1.08 25.04
N GLU A 562 6.38 -1.10 23.74
CA GLU A 562 5.07 -0.82 23.16
C GLU A 562 4.26 -2.11 23.10
N ARG A 563 3.03 -2.08 23.61
CA ARG A 563 2.12 -3.23 23.51
C ARG A 563 1.54 -3.22 22.09
N ALA A 564 1.87 -4.24 21.29
CA ALA A 564 1.38 -4.34 19.93
C ALA A 564 -0.17 -4.38 19.92
N PRO A 565 -0.84 -3.56 19.07
CA PRO A 565 -2.27 -3.67 18.89
C PRO A 565 -2.62 -5.05 18.34
N VAL A 566 -3.58 -5.75 18.95
CA VAL A 566 -4.11 -6.99 18.38
C VAL A 566 -5.25 -6.61 17.43
N SER A 567 -4.91 -6.36 16.16
CA SER A 567 -5.92 -6.22 15.11
C SER A 567 -6.35 -7.61 14.62
N PRO A 568 -7.64 -8.01 14.78
CA PRO A 568 -8.11 -9.28 14.25
C PRO A 568 -8.01 -9.28 12.71
N PRO A 569 -7.56 -10.36 12.06
CA PRO A 569 -7.40 -10.41 10.60
C PRO A 569 -8.72 -10.12 9.89
N LEU A 570 -8.72 -9.18 8.94
CA LEU A 570 -9.80 -9.01 7.99
C LEU A 570 -9.53 -9.98 6.83
N PRO A 571 -10.40 -10.96 6.55
CA PRO A 571 -10.29 -11.68 5.29
C PRO A 571 -10.60 -10.69 4.16
N GLY A 572 -9.56 -10.25 3.46
CA GLY A 572 -9.69 -9.51 2.21
C GLY A 572 -10.32 -10.44 1.18
N ILE A 573 -11.64 -10.35 1.04
CA ILE A 573 -12.37 -11.11 0.03
C ILE A 573 -12.42 -10.22 -1.21
N GLY A 574 -11.73 -10.64 -2.28
CA GLY A 574 -11.82 -9.99 -3.58
C GLY A 574 -13.04 -10.48 -4.39
N PRO A 575 -13.22 -9.99 -5.63
CA PRO A 575 -14.24 -10.51 -6.54
C PRO A 575 -14.07 -12.03 -6.76
N VAL A 576 -15.18 -12.75 -6.72
CA VAL A 576 -15.19 -14.21 -6.85
C VAL A 576 -15.34 -14.64 -8.31
N LEU A 577 -14.82 -15.81 -8.68
CA LEU A 577 -15.03 -16.39 -10.01
C LEU A 577 -16.23 -17.34 -9.98
N VAL A 578 -17.15 -17.19 -10.94
CA VAL A 578 -18.27 -18.11 -11.17
C VAL A 578 -18.35 -18.45 -12.65
N ASP A 579 -18.57 -19.72 -12.98
CA ASP A 579 -18.95 -20.18 -14.33
C ASP A 579 -20.30 -20.92 -14.24
N PHE A 580 -21.05 -20.89 -15.35
CA PHE A 580 -22.37 -21.53 -15.45
C PHE A 580 -22.40 -22.64 -16.53
N PRO A 581 -21.92 -23.87 -16.23
CA PRO A 581 -21.95 -24.95 -17.20
C PRO A 581 -23.38 -25.45 -17.49
N ASP A 582 -23.79 -25.43 -18.76
CA ASP A 582 -25.00 -26.11 -19.24
C ASP A 582 -24.62 -27.55 -19.64
N LEU A 583 -24.82 -28.49 -18.72
CA LEU A 583 -24.30 -29.86 -18.82
C LEU A 583 -25.39 -30.86 -19.23
N PRO A 584 -25.02 -31.98 -19.87
CA PRO A 584 -25.92 -33.12 -20.03
C PRO A 584 -26.27 -33.75 -18.66
N LEU A 585 -27.24 -34.67 -18.67
CA LEU A 585 -27.48 -35.56 -17.53
C LEU A 585 -26.29 -36.51 -17.36
N LEU A 586 -25.76 -36.61 -16.14
CA LEU A 586 -24.64 -37.49 -15.84
C LEU A 586 -25.12 -38.77 -15.15
N SER A 587 -25.98 -38.63 -14.14
CA SER A 587 -26.61 -39.74 -13.44
C SER A 587 -28.00 -40.09 -13.97
N GLY A 588 -28.66 -39.14 -14.64
CA GLY A 588 -30.02 -39.30 -15.15
C GLY A 588 -31.12 -38.90 -14.14
N ASN A 589 -30.76 -38.60 -12.89
CA ASN A 589 -31.69 -38.15 -11.85
C ASN A 589 -31.78 -36.62 -11.76
N GLU A 590 -30.92 -35.91 -12.49
CA GLU A 590 -30.87 -34.47 -12.40
C GLU A 590 -31.96 -33.78 -13.26
N PRO A 591 -32.41 -32.56 -12.89
CA PRO A 591 -33.31 -31.81 -13.73
C PRO A 591 -32.60 -31.32 -15.00
N GLY A 592 -32.98 -31.84 -16.18
CA GLY A 592 -32.25 -31.59 -17.43
C GLY A 592 -32.31 -30.15 -17.98
N HIS A 593 -33.14 -29.27 -17.42
CA HIS A 593 -33.29 -27.89 -17.89
C HIS A 593 -32.42 -26.87 -17.13
N VAL A 594 -31.86 -27.25 -15.98
CA VAL A 594 -31.15 -26.29 -15.11
C VAL A 594 -29.71 -26.08 -15.57
N LEU A 595 -29.21 -24.87 -15.36
CA LEU A 595 -27.76 -24.61 -15.42
C LEU A 595 -27.09 -25.14 -14.16
N ARG A 596 -25.84 -25.57 -14.29
CA ARG A 596 -24.94 -25.73 -13.15
C ARG A 596 -24.24 -24.42 -12.85
N ALA A 597 -23.87 -24.23 -11.60
CA ALA A 597 -23.01 -23.15 -11.16
C ALA A 597 -21.81 -23.73 -10.40
N VAL A 598 -20.63 -23.22 -10.73
CA VAL A 598 -19.37 -23.52 -10.03
C VAL A 598 -18.69 -22.22 -9.66
N ALA A 599 -18.08 -22.18 -8.48
CA ALA A 599 -17.45 -20.97 -7.99
C ALA A 599 -16.12 -21.25 -7.31
N PHE A 600 -15.20 -20.29 -7.41
CA PHE A 600 -13.90 -20.35 -6.77
C PHE A 600 -13.48 -18.97 -6.26
N ALA A 601 -12.85 -18.96 -5.08
CA ALA A 601 -12.24 -17.78 -4.48
C ALA A 601 -11.09 -18.21 -3.55
N SER A 602 -10.03 -17.41 -3.47
CA SER A 602 -8.92 -17.63 -2.54
C SER A 602 -8.57 -16.29 -1.87
N PRO A 603 -8.80 -16.14 -0.54
CA PRO A 603 -9.41 -17.12 0.36
C PRO A 603 -10.89 -17.39 0.06
N TRP A 604 -11.40 -18.58 0.44
CA TRP A 604 -12.83 -18.91 0.32
C TRP A 604 -13.65 -18.09 1.35
N PRO A 605 -14.69 -17.34 0.93
CA PRO A 605 -15.44 -16.45 1.82
C PRO A 605 -16.46 -17.16 2.72
N GLY A 606 -16.41 -18.49 2.81
CA GLY A 606 -17.41 -19.32 3.49
C GLY A 606 -18.56 -19.73 2.57
N ALA A 607 -19.17 -18.78 1.85
CA ALA A 607 -20.21 -19.07 0.86
C ALA A 607 -20.33 -17.96 -0.20
N ILE A 608 -20.78 -18.33 -1.41
CA ILE A 608 -21.08 -17.43 -2.52
C ILE A 608 -22.57 -17.48 -2.83
N ALA A 609 -23.24 -16.33 -2.81
CA ALA A 609 -24.63 -16.20 -3.16
C ALA A 609 -24.79 -15.87 -4.65
N LEU A 610 -25.71 -16.54 -5.34
CA LEU A 610 -26.08 -16.26 -6.72
C LEU A 610 -27.49 -15.68 -6.77
N TYR A 611 -27.60 -14.50 -7.37
CA TYR A 611 -28.85 -13.82 -7.62
C TYR A 611 -29.12 -13.80 -9.12
N LYS A 612 -30.38 -13.81 -9.53
CA LYS A 612 -30.79 -13.71 -10.93
C LYS A 612 -31.84 -12.62 -11.16
N SER A 613 -31.85 -12.04 -12.34
CA SER A 613 -32.88 -11.11 -12.81
C SER A 613 -33.01 -11.11 -14.34
N PRO A 614 -34.22 -10.91 -14.89
CA PRO A 614 -34.39 -10.64 -16.32
C PRO A 614 -33.89 -9.24 -16.73
N SER A 615 -33.61 -8.34 -15.78
CA SER A 615 -33.06 -7.01 -16.02
C SER A 615 -31.74 -6.80 -15.25
N LEU A 616 -31.18 -5.59 -15.27
CA LEU A 616 -30.02 -5.22 -14.44
C LEU A 616 -30.41 -4.70 -13.04
N ASN A 617 -31.69 -4.77 -12.68
CA ASN A 617 -32.26 -4.41 -11.38
C ASN A 617 -33.04 -5.60 -10.79
N ASP A 618 -33.51 -5.49 -9.55
CA ASP A 618 -34.45 -6.44 -8.91
C ASP A 618 -33.94 -7.89 -8.86
N PHE A 619 -32.65 -8.05 -8.54
CA PHE A 619 -32.01 -9.35 -8.37
C PHE A 619 -32.62 -10.14 -7.20
N ILE A 620 -33.08 -11.36 -7.49
CA ILE A 620 -33.60 -12.31 -6.48
C ILE A 620 -32.59 -13.42 -6.21
N LEU A 621 -32.46 -13.83 -4.95
CA LEU A 621 -31.57 -14.94 -4.58
C LEU A 621 -32.06 -16.24 -5.22
N ASP A 622 -31.17 -16.93 -5.93
CA ASP A 622 -31.44 -18.21 -6.59
C ASP A 622 -30.85 -19.38 -5.80
N THR A 623 -29.54 -19.33 -5.51
CA THR A 623 -28.85 -20.42 -4.79
C THR A 623 -27.59 -19.93 -4.07
N ILE A 624 -27.03 -20.77 -3.19
CA ILE A 624 -25.79 -20.51 -2.44
C ILE A 624 -24.81 -21.67 -2.68
N ILE A 625 -23.57 -21.33 -3.04
CA ILE A 625 -22.46 -22.27 -3.17
C ILE A 625 -21.62 -22.20 -1.89
N GLU A 626 -21.56 -23.31 -1.16
CA GLU A 626 -20.91 -23.40 0.16
C GLU A 626 -19.45 -23.87 0.10
N ALA A 627 -19.04 -24.50 -1.00
CA ALA A 627 -17.69 -25.03 -1.18
C ALA A 627 -17.09 -24.60 -2.53
N PRO A 628 -15.78 -24.32 -2.59
CA PRO A 628 -15.11 -23.99 -3.83
C PRO A 628 -15.08 -25.21 -4.77
N ALA A 629 -15.30 -24.98 -6.06
CA ALA A 629 -15.10 -25.97 -7.11
C ALA A 629 -13.62 -26.10 -7.48
N VAL A 630 -13.20 -27.30 -7.91
CA VAL A 630 -11.87 -27.50 -8.50
C VAL A 630 -11.91 -27.05 -9.96
N MET A 631 -11.43 -25.83 -10.20
CA MET A 631 -11.45 -25.16 -11.50
C MET A 631 -10.04 -24.85 -11.99
N GLY A 632 -9.87 -24.71 -13.30
CA GLY A 632 -8.58 -24.40 -13.91
C GLY A 632 -8.70 -23.90 -15.34
N VAL A 633 -7.58 -23.90 -16.06
CA VAL A 633 -7.53 -23.66 -17.52
C VAL A 633 -6.58 -24.64 -18.19
N SER A 634 -6.82 -24.97 -19.46
CA SER A 634 -5.86 -25.72 -20.27
C SER A 634 -4.61 -24.87 -20.56
N GLU A 635 -3.43 -25.50 -20.53
CA GLU A 635 -2.15 -24.82 -20.89
C GLU A 635 -1.85 -24.91 -22.39
N THR A 636 -2.38 -25.94 -23.05
CA THR A 636 -2.14 -26.24 -24.46
C THR A 636 -3.44 -26.49 -25.18
N ASP A 637 -3.39 -26.38 -26.51
CA ASP A 637 -4.46 -26.87 -27.38
C ASP A 637 -4.75 -28.34 -27.12
N PHE A 638 -6.03 -28.70 -27.08
CA PHE A 638 -6.51 -30.04 -26.80
C PHE A 638 -7.38 -30.56 -27.93
N TYR A 639 -6.93 -31.62 -28.60
CA TYR A 639 -7.53 -32.11 -29.84
C TYR A 639 -8.65 -33.12 -29.58
N ALA A 640 -9.48 -33.36 -30.58
CA ALA A 640 -10.52 -34.37 -30.51
C ALA A 640 -9.93 -35.77 -30.33
N GLY A 641 -10.60 -36.60 -29.55
CA GLY A 641 -10.19 -37.98 -29.26
C GLY A 641 -11.21 -39.02 -29.72
N PRO A 642 -10.88 -40.31 -29.59
CA PRO A 642 -11.84 -41.37 -29.86
C PRO A 642 -13.01 -41.38 -28.87
N THR A 643 -14.20 -41.72 -29.36
CA THR A 643 -15.42 -41.89 -28.54
C THR A 643 -15.65 -43.36 -28.20
N GLY A 644 -16.23 -43.66 -27.03
CA GLY A 644 -16.61 -45.03 -26.63
C GLY A 644 -15.45 -45.97 -26.34
N ARG A 645 -14.22 -45.46 -26.27
CA ARG A 645 -13.00 -46.18 -25.86
C ARG A 645 -12.03 -45.22 -25.21
N TRP A 646 -11.06 -45.77 -24.50
CA TRP A 646 -9.98 -44.98 -23.91
C TRP A 646 -9.12 -44.27 -24.95
N ASP A 647 -8.88 -42.98 -24.70
CA ASP A 647 -7.90 -42.16 -25.39
C ASP A 647 -6.55 -42.25 -24.66
N ASN A 648 -5.60 -42.91 -25.32
CA ASN A 648 -4.22 -43.05 -24.86
C ASN A 648 -3.26 -42.10 -25.58
N GLY A 649 -3.74 -41.40 -26.61
CA GLY A 649 -2.89 -40.57 -27.48
C GLY A 649 -2.83 -39.12 -27.02
N ASN A 650 -3.94 -38.60 -26.49
CA ASN A 650 -4.01 -37.23 -26.01
C ASN A 650 -3.65 -37.11 -24.51
N ALA A 651 -3.08 -35.96 -24.15
CA ALA A 651 -2.85 -35.55 -22.78
C ALA A 651 -3.37 -34.11 -22.60
N LEU A 652 -4.16 -33.88 -21.56
CA LEU A 652 -4.63 -32.55 -21.21
C LEU A 652 -3.77 -31.97 -20.09
N TRP A 653 -3.13 -30.83 -20.35
CA TRP A 653 -2.36 -30.09 -19.35
C TRP A 653 -3.23 -28.98 -18.77
N VAL A 654 -3.42 -28.99 -17.45
CA VAL A 654 -4.27 -28.00 -16.75
C VAL A 654 -3.52 -27.31 -15.63
N THR A 655 -3.68 -26.00 -15.52
CA THR A 655 -3.35 -25.25 -14.30
C THR A 655 -4.63 -25.04 -13.49
N LEU A 656 -4.67 -25.52 -12.25
CA LEU A 656 -5.77 -25.31 -11.32
C LEU A 656 -5.67 -23.95 -10.62
N LEU A 657 -6.83 -23.37 -10.30
CA LEU A 657 -6.95 -22.20 -9.43
C LEU A 657 -6.79 -22.58 -7.95
N GLY A 658 -7.17 -23.82 -7.60
CA GLY A 658 -7.00 -24.42 -6.29
C GLY A 658 -7.64 -25.83 -6.24
N GLY A 659 -7.40 -26.55 -5.14
CA GLY A 659 -7.79 -27.95 -5.00
C GLY A 659 -6.75 -28.92 -5.58
N ALA A 660 -7.10 -30.20 -5.67
CA ALA A 660 -6.24 -31.27 -6.18
C ALA A 660 -7.02 -32.23 -7.08
N LEU A 661 -6.29 -32.89 -7.99
CA LEU A 661 -6.79 -33.99 -8.81
C LEU A 661 -6.08 -35.28 -8.42
N GLU A 662 -6.79 -36.40 -8.47
CA GLU A 662 -6.28 -37.71 -8.07
C GLU A 662 -6.48 -38.72 -9.20
N SER A 663 -5.51 -39.62 -9.36
CA SER A 663 -5.68 -40.79 -10.21
C SER A 663 -6.70 -41.75 -9.61
N ARG A 664 -7.46 -42.43 -10.47
CA ARG A 664 -8.45 -43.45 -10.10
C ARG A 664 -8.26 -44.68 -10.99
N ASP A 665 -8.55 -45.85 -10.44
CA ASP A 665 -8.52 -47.09 -11.20
C ASP A 665 -9.58 -47.07 -12.32
N GLU A 666 -9.32 -47.82 -13.39
CA GLU A 666 -10.17 -47.79 -14.59
C GLU A 666 -11.63 -48.18 -14.28
N LEU A 667 -11.87 -49.08 -13.33
CA LEU A 667 -13.21 -49.51 -12.97
C LEU A 667 -13.98 -48.39 -12.26
N ALA A 668 -13.34 -47.68 -11.33
CA ALA A 668 -13.94 -46.51 -10.69
C ALA A 668 -14.26 -45.40 -11.70
N VAL A 669 -13.37 -45.17 -12.68
CA VAL A 669 -13.63 -44.21 -13.76
C VAL A 669 -14.79 -44.66 -14.63
N LEU A 670 -14.86 -45.92 -15.03
CA LEU A 670 -16.03 -46.46 -15.75
C LEU A 670 -17.32 -46.36 -14.93
N GLY A 671 -17.23 -46.38 -13.60
CA GLY A 671 -18.33 -46.09 -12.68
C GLY A 671 -18.67 -44.61 -12.48
N GLY A 672 -18.04 -43.69 -13.24
CA GLY A 672 -18.32 -42.25 -13.20
C GLY A 672 -17.31 -41.39 -12.43
N ALA A 673 -16.26 -41.99 -11.85
CA ALA A 673 -15.22 -41.20 -11.17
C ALA A 673 -14.45 -40.29 -12.15
N ASN A 674 -13.85 -39.23 -11.62
CA ASN A 674 -13.03 -38.27 -12.38
C ASN A 674 -13.73 -37.62 -13.59
N ALA A 675 -15.05 -37.45 -13.54
CA ALA A 675 -15.77 -36.63 -14.51
C ALA A 675 -15.34 -35.16 -14.43
N ALA A 676 -15.05 -34.57 -15.58
CA ALA A 676 -14.63 -33.19 -15.74
C ALA A 676 -15.31 -32.58 -16.97
N ALA A 677 -15.40 -31.26 -17.00
CA ALA A 677 -15.90 -30.50 -18.14
C ALA A 677 -14.82 -29.55 -18.68
N LEU A 678 -14.71 -29.47 -20.00
CA LEU A 678 -13.84 -28.54 -20.71
C LEU A 678 -14.66 -27.68 -21.68
N ARG A 679 -14.56 -26.36 -21.58
CA ARG A 679 -15.29 -25.45 -22.46
C ARG A 679 -14.58 -25.27 -23.80
N ASN A 680 -15.25 -25.57 -24.91
CA ASN A 680 -14.71 -25.37 -26.25
C ASN A 680 -14.80 -23.89 -26.70
N ALA A 681 -14.24 -23.59 -27.87
CA ALA A 681 -14.24 -22.23 -28.44
C ALA A 681 -15.66 -21.69 -28.77
N GLY A 682 -16.63 -22.58 -29.02
CA GLY A 682 -18.03 -22.23 -29.25
C GLY A 682 -18.85 -22.03 -27.96
N GLY A 683 -18.23 -22.21 -26.78
CA GLY A 683 -18.88 -22.08 -25.48
C GLY A 683 -19.64 -23.32 -24.99
N GLU A 684 -19.64 -24.42 -25.76
CA GLU A 684 -20.21 -25.70 -25.31
C GLU A 684 -19.20 -26.46 -24.43
N TRP A 685 -19.72 -27.32 -23.55
CA TRP A 685 -18.91 -28.09 -22.62
C TRP A 685 -18.77 -29.54 -23.10
N GLU A 686 -17.53 -29.97 -23.31
CA GLU A 686 -17.21 -31.39 -23.42
C GLU A 686 -17.15 -31.98 -22.00
N VAL A 687 -17.92 -33.03 -21.73
CA VAL A 687 -17.74 -33.84 -20.54
C VAL A 687 -16.80 -34.99 -20.87
N PHE A 688 -15.77 -35.18 -20.05
CA PHE A 688 -14.79 -36.25 -20.22
C PHE A 688 -14.36 -36.79 -18.85
N GLN A 689 -13.68 -37.93 -18.85
CA GLN A 689 -13.10 -38.50 -17.63
C GLN A 689 -11.62 -38.81 -17.83
N PHE A 690 -10.87 -38.94 -16.74
CA PHE A 690 -9.43 -39.28 -16.76
C PHE A 690 -9.09 -40.31 -15.68
N ALA A 691 -8.25 -41.28 -16.01
CA ALA A 691 -7.75 -42.23 -15.01
C ALA A 691 -6.50 -41.73 -14.30
N ASN A 692 -5.61 -41.03 -15.02
CA ASN A 692 -4.33 -40.59 -14.49
C ASN A 692 -4.30 -39.07 -14.31
N ALA A 693 -3.92 -38.61 -13.11
CA ALA A 693 -3.60 -37.22 -12.81
C ALA A 693 -2.18 -37.12 -12.22
N GLU A 694 -1.25 -36.60 -13.02
CA GLU A 694 0.15 -36.40 -12.62
C GLU A 694 0.38 -34.93 -12.26
N LEU A 695 0.78 -34.64 -11.02
CA LEU A 695 1.17 -33.29 -10.58
C LEU A 695 2.59 -33.00 -11.07
N VAL A 696 2.73 -32.09 -12.03
CA VAL A 696 4.01 -31.79 -12.70
C VAL A 696 4.70 -30.53 -12.15
N ALA A 697 3.93 -29.64 -11.51
CA ALA A 697 4.39 -28.42 -10.85
C ALA A 697 3.27 -27.90 -9.91
N PRO A 698 3.48 -26.93 -9.02
CA PRO A 698 2.42 -26.39 -8.15
C PRO A 698 1.16 -26.03 -8.93
N ASN A 699 0.03 -26.65 -8.56
CA ASN A 699 -1.28 -26.54 -9.22
C ASN A 699 -1.34 -26.97 -10.70
N LYS A 700 -0.29 -27.58 -11.26
CA LYS A 700 -0.24 -27.99 -12.67
C LYS A 700 -0.31 -29.51 -12.81
N TYR A 701 -1.27 -29.98 -13.59
CA TYR A 701 -1.53 -31.40 -13.78
C TYR A 701 -1.50 -31.80 -15.25
N LYS A 702 -0.99 -33.01 -15.50
CA LYS A 702 -1.12 -33.71 -16.77
C LYS A 702 -2.13 -34.84 -16.62
N LEU A 703 -3.21 -34.78 -17.39
CA LEU A 703 -4.29 -35.76 -17.39
C LEU A 703 -4.17 -36.67 -18.60
N THR A 704 -4.17 -37.98 -18.38
CA THR A 704 -4.05 -38.99 -19.45
C THR A 704 -4.99 -40.16 -19.21
N ARG A 705 -5.09 -41.06 -20.21
CA ARG A 705 -6.01 -42.22 -20.20
C ARG A 705 -7.44 -41.71 -20.03
N LEU A 706 -7.95 -41.08 -21.09
CA LEU A 706 -9.17 -40.27 -21.06
C LEU A 706 -10.38 -41.03 -21.64
N LEU A 707 -11.58 -40.76 -21.14
CA LEU A 707 -12.84 -41.10 -21.82
C LEU A 707 -13.47 -39.81 -22.32
N ARG A 708 -13.55 -39.65 -23.64
CA ARG A 708 -13.93 -38.38 -24.29
C ARG A 708 -15.43 -38.34 -24.62
N GLY A 709 -15.99 -37.13 -24.74
CA GLY A 709 -17.36 -36.91 -25.22
C GLY A 709 -18.46 -37.64 -24.45
N GLN A 710 -18.31 -37.80 -23.14
CA GLN A 710 -19.26 -38.53 -22.29
C GLN A 710 -20.65 -37.86 -22.28
N ALA A 711 -21.68 -38.66 -22.00
CA ALA A 711 -23.07 -38.21 -21.89
C ALA A 711 -23.59 -37.42 -23.11
N GLY A 712 -23.14 -37.73 -24.33
CA GLY A 712 -23.63 -37.11 -25.55
C GLY A 712 -22.93 -35.80 -25.96
N THR A 713 -21.75 -35.55 -25.40
CA THR A 713 -20.96 -34.33 -25.68
C THR A 713 -19.92 -34.53 -26.78
N GLU A 714 -20.04 -35.56 -27.61
CA GLU A 714 -19.07 -35.88 -28.65
C GLU A 714 -18.89 -34.72 -29.65
N ARG A 715 -19.96 -33.95 -29.94
CA ARG A 715 -19.89 -32.75 -30.79
C ARG A 715 -19.30 -31.51 -30.10
N ALA A 716 -19.24 -31.51 -28.77
CA ALA A 716 -18.62 -30.42 -28.02
C ALA A 716 -17.09 -30.57 -27.94
N MET A 717 -16.53 -31.72 -28.33
CA MET A 717 -15.08 -31.91 -28.44
C MET A 717 -14.47 -30.91 -29.43
N GLY A 718 -13.61 -30.01 -28.93
CA GLY A 718 -12.86 -29.10 -29.78
C GLY A 718 -11.79 -29.84 -30.58
N ASN A 719 -11.49 -29.36 -31.79
CA ASN A 719 -10.39 -29.87 -32.60
C ASN A 719 -9.56 -28.74 -33.24
N PRO A 720 -8.76 -28.00 -32.46
CA PRO A 720 -8.58 -28.12 -31.01
C PRO A 720 -9.61 -27.33 -30.18
N ALA A 721 -9.76 -27.69 -28.90
CA ALA A 721 -10.12 -26.75 -27.85
C ALA A 721 -8.86 -25.93 -27.51
N PRO A 722 -8.86 -24.61 -27.72
CA PRO A 722 -7.64 -23.82 -27.61
C PRO A 722 -7.09 -23.77 -26.18
N ALA A 723 -5.79 -23.51 -26.05
CA ALA A 723 -5.17 -23.17 -24.77
C ALA A 723 -5.95 -22.03 -24.06
N GLY A 724 -6.06 -22.10 -22.74
CA GLY A 724 -6.87 -21.19 -21.93
C GLY A 724 -8.33 -21.62 -21.77
N ALA A 725 -8.74 -22.78 -22.30
CA ALA A 725 -10.09 -23.33 -22.14
C ALA A 725 -10.39 -23.62 -20.66
N ARG A 726 -11.58 -23.24 -20.18
CA ARG A 726 -12.01 -23.44 -18.79
C ARG A 726 -12.17 -24.92 -18.49
N PHE A 727 -11.46 -25.40 -17.46
CA PHE A 727 -11.58 -26.74 -16.90
C PHE A 727 -12.32 -26.72 -15.57
N VAL A 728 -13.20 -27.69 -15.35
CA VAL A 728 -13.98 -27.87 -14.11
C VAL A 728 -14.05 -29.36 -13.77
N LEU A 729 -13.65 -29.75 -12.56
CA LEU A 729 -13.93 -31.11 -12.06
C LEU A 729 -15.40 -31.18 -11.61
N LEU A 730 -16.12 -32.20 -12.08
CA LEU A 730 -17.53 -32.40 -11.77
C LEU A 730 -17.67 -33.25 -10.52
N ASN A 731 -17.72 -32.59 -9.36
CA ASN A 731 -17.89 -33.22 -8.05
C ASN A 731 -18.98 -32.54 -7.23
N GLY A 732 -19.06 -32.86 -5.93
CA GLY A 732 -20.05 -32.30 -5.01
C GLY A 732 -19.99 -30.77 -4.80
N ALA A 733 -19.04 -30.03 -5.38
CA ALA A 733 -19.02 -28.57 -5.37
C ALA A 733 -19.82 -27.94 -6.52
N VAL A 734 -20.20 -28.73 -7.54
CA VAL A 734 -21.12 -28.28 -8.60
C VAL A 734 -22.53 -28.17 -8.03
N ARG A 735 -23.18 -27.02 -8.18
CA ARG A 735 -24.54 -26.76 -7.69
C ARG A 735 -25.51 -26.57 -8.83
N GLU A 736 -26.75 -27.00 -8.61
CA GLU A 736 -27.88 -26.71 -9.51
C GLU A 736 -28.38 -25.29 -9.25
N THR A 737 -28.66 -24.58 -10.33
CA THR A 737 -29.38 -23.30 -10.25
C THR A 737 -30.88 -23.55 -10.15
N GLY A 738 -31.63 -22.60 -9.60
CA GLY A 738 -33.09 -22.61 -9.56
C GLY A 738 -33.75 -22.16 -10.86
N LEU A 739 -33.08 -22.32 -12.02
CA LEU A 739 -33.60 -21.93 -13.32
C LEU A 739 -34.86 -22.75 -13.67
N GLY A 740 -36.00 -22.09 -13.85
CA GLY A 740 -37.26 -22.75 -14.23
C GLY A 740 -37.24 -23.25 -15.68
N ALA A 741 -38.05 -24.27 -15.98
CA ALA A 741 -38.12 -24.86 -17.33
C ALA A 741 -38.61 -23.86 -18.38
N GLU A 742 -39.49 -22.93 -18.00
CA GLU A 742 -40.02 -21.84 -18.81
C GLU A 742 -38.98 -20.74 -19.09
N GLN A 743 -37.92 -20.66 -18.28
CA GLN A 743 -36.85 -19.66 -18.42
C GLN A 743 -35.75 -20.11 -19.40
N ARG A 744 -35.86 -21.34 -19.92
CA ARG A 744 -34.91 -21.88 -20.89
C ARG A 744 -34.92 -21.06 -22.18
N GLY A 745 -33.73 -20.76 -22.68
CA GLY A 745 -33.52 -19.94 -23.86
C GLY A 745 -33.59 -18.43 -23.59
N LEU A 746 -33.95 -18.00 -22.38
CA LEU A 746 -33.90 -16.60 -21.98
C LEU A 746 -32.50 -16.21 -21.51
N ALA A 747 -32.03 -15.05 -21.95
CA ALA A 747 -30.83 -14.43 -21.39
C ALA A 747 -31.17 -13.80 -20.03
N LEU A 748 -30.61 -14.36 -18.96
CA LEU A 748 -30.78 -13.85 -17.59
C LEU A 748 -29.47 -13.23 -17.08
N ASN A 749 -29.59 -12.18 -16.28
CA ASN A 749 -28.45 -11.58 -15.60
C ASN A 749 -28.26 -12.27 -14.25
N TRP A 750 -27.04 -12.75 -14.01
CA TRP A 750 -26.63 -13.38 -12.78
C TRP A 750 -25.68 -12.46 -12.04
N ARG A 751 -26.01 -12.13 -10.80
CA ARG A 751 -25.16 -11.32 -9.92
C ARG A 751 -24.70 -12.19 -8.76
N TYR A 752 -23.40 -12.26 -8.52
CA TYR A 752 -22.83 -13.21 -7.57
C TYR A 752 -21.68 -12.60 -6.78
N GLY A 753 -21.55 -13.03 -5.53
CA GLY A 753 -20.55 -12.51 -4.59
C GLY A 753 -20.61 -13.20 -3.22
N PRO A 754 -19.73 -12.79 -2.28
CA PRO A 754 -19.67 -13.36 -0.94
C PRO A 754 -21.02 -13.22 -0.21
N ALA A 755 -21.56 -14.31 0.32
CA ALA A 755 -22.86 -14.30 1.00
C ALA A 755 -22.88 -13.44 2.28
N SER A 756 -21.71 -13.16 2.85
CA SER A 756 -21.51 -12.29 4.02
C SER A 756 -21.49 -10.79 3.70
N ARG A 757 -21.61 -10.40 2.43
CA ARG A 757 -21.54 -9.02 1.95
C ARG A 757 -22.85 -8.60 1.27
N PRO A 758 -23.21 -7.31 1.31
CA PRO A 758 -24.39 -6.81 0.59
C PRO A 758 -24.19 -6.88 -0.93
N ILE A 759 -25.27 -7.08 -1.69
CA ILE A 759 -25.24 -7.25 -3.16
C ILE A 759 -24.62 -6.06 -3.94
N GLY A 760 -24.56 -4.87 -3.33
CA GLY A 760 -23.94 -3.66 -3.88
C GLY A 760 -22.43 -3.53 -3.62
N ASP A 761 -21.82 -4.46 -2.88
CA ASP A 761 -20.39 -4.47 -2.57
C ASP A 761 -19.54 -4.70 -3.84
N PHE A 762 -18.32 -4.14 -3.88
CA PHE A 762 -17.41 -4.23 -5.04
C PHE A 762 -16.98 -5.67 -5.35
N THR A 763 -17.15 -6.60 -4.40
CA THR A 763 -16.87 -8.03 -4.58
C THR A 763 -17.91 -8.75 -5.44
N PHE A 764 -19.07 -8.15 -5.69
CA PHE A 764 -20.10 -8.72 -6.55
C PHE A 764 -19.82 -8.44 -8.03
N GLN A 765 -19.93 -9.47 -8.86
CA GLN A 765 -19.86 -9.36 -10.31
C GLN A 765 -21.21 -9.66 -10.96
N THR A 766 -21.37 -9.32 -12.24
CA THR A 766 -22.59 -9.61 -13.00
C THR A 766 -22.25 -10.18 -14.37
N GLN A 767 -22.93 -11.25 -14.75
CA GLN A 767 -22.78 -11.93 -16.04
C GLN A 767 -24.15 -12.28 -16.62
N THR A 768 -24.34 -12.07 -17.92
CA THR A 768 -25.54 -12.53 -18.64
C THR A 768 -25.31 -13.95 -19.16
N VAL A 769 -26.23 -14.87 -18.86
CA VAL A 769 -26.14 -16.28 -19.26
C VAL A 769 -27.49 -16.76 -19.81
N THR A 770 -27.45 -17.54 -20.88
CA THR A 770 -28.63 -18.18 -21.48
C THR A 770 -28.54 -19.70 -21.30
N GLY A 771 -29.44 -20.28 -20.51
CA GLY A 771 -29.53 -21.73 -20.34
C GLY A 771 -30.33 -22.38 -21.47
N ARG A 772 -29.70 -23.27 -22.23
CA ARG A 772 -30.34 -24.06 -23.30
C ARG A 772 -30.97 -25.34 -22.78
N GLY A 773 -30.58 -25.82 -21.60
CA GLY A 773 -31.09 -27.05 -20.99
C GLY A 773 -30.59 -28.29 -21.72
N ILE A 774 -29.27 -28.40 -21.86
CA ILE A 774 -28.60 -29.46 -22.63
C ILE A 774 -28.93 -30.86 -22.09
N GLY A 775 -29.25 -31.01 -20.80
CA GLY A 775 -29.72 -32.27 -20.22
C GLY A 775 -31.05 -32.79 -20.81
N LEU A 776 -31.86 -31.93 -21.45
CA LEU A 776 -33.07 -32.35 -22.15
C LEU A 776 -32.81 -32.79 -23.60
N ARG A 777 -31.60 -32.56 -24.15
CA ARG A 777 -31.28 -32.84 -25.55
C ARG A 777 -31.13 -34.36 -25.77
N PRO A 778 -31.91 -34.99 -26.67
CA PRO A 778 -31.69 -36.39 -27.02
C PRO A 778 -30.26 -36.66 -27.53
N LEU A 779 -29.74 -37.85 -27.21
CA LEU A 779 -28.42 -38.28 -27.68
C LEU A 779 -28.42 -38.53 -29.18
N SER A 780 -27.23 -38.51 -29.78
CA SER A 780 -27.09 -38.84 -31.21
C SER A 780 -27.35 -40.33 -31.44
N PRO A 781 -28.17 -40.71 -32.44
CA PRO A 781 -28.34 -42.11 -32.83
C PRO A 781 -26.99 -42.76 -33.21
N ALA A 782 -26.90 -44.08 -33.15
CA ALA A 782 -25.69 -44.83 -33.44
C ALA A 782 -25.88 -45.79 -34.63
N HIS A 783 -24.76 -46.29 -35.18
CA HIS A 783 -24.74 -47.33 -36.20
C HIS A 783 -25.63 -47.07 -37.42
N LEU A 784 -25.54 -45.87 -37.99
CA LEU A 784 -26.27 -45.51 -39.20
C LEU A 784 -25.86 -46.44 -40.35
N ARG A 785 -26.84 -46.95 -41.08
CA ARG A 785 -26.65 -47.84 -42.22
C ARG A 785 -27.59 -47.44 -43.33
N VAL A 786 -27.12 -47.58 -44.57
CA VAL A 786 -27.96 -47.44 -45.76
C VAL A 786 -27.93 -48.74 -46.55
N THR A 787 -29.09 -49.18 -47.02
CA THR A 787 -29.19 -50.33 -47.93
C THR A 787 -30.04 -49.96 -49.14
N ARG A 788 -29.66 -50.42 -50.33
CA ARG A 788 -30.43 -50.19 -51.57
C ARG A 788 -31.25 -51.42 -51.92
N ASN A 789 -32.55 -51.23 -52.14
CA ASN A 789 -33.39 -52.27 -52.73
C ASN A 789 -33.15 -52.31 -54.26
N LEU A 790 -32.61 -53.41 -54.79
CA LEU A 790 -32.27 -53.53 -56.21
C LEU A 790 -33.49 -53.60 -57.16
N SER A 791 -34.67 -53.92 -56.62
CA SER A 791 -35.91 -54.01 -57.42
C SER A 791 -36.64 -52.67 -57.54
N THR A 792 -36.59 -51.82 -56.51
CA THR A 792 -37.29 -50.53 -56.47
C THR A 792 -36.34 -49.32 -56.53
N ASN A 793 -35.04 -49.52 -56.35
CA ASN A 793 -34.01 -48.50 -56.15
C ASN A 793 -34.18 -47.59 -54.91
N ASP A 794 -35.09 -47.93 -53.99
CA ASP A 794 -35.23 -47.19 -52.73
C ASP A 794 -34.02 -47.39 -51.83
N LEU A 795 -33.68 -46.36 -51.06
CA LEU A 795 -32.65 -46.40 -50.03
C LEU A 795 -33.30 -46.47 -48.65
N THR A 796 -33.02 -47.53 -47.89
CA THR A 796 -33.44 -47.63 -46.49
C THR A 796 -32.31 -47.16 -45.60
N VAL A 797 -32.53 -46.07 -44.88
CA VAL A 797 -31.60 -45.56 -43.86
C VAL A 797 -32.10 -46.07 -42.51
N SER A 798 -31.24 -46.75 -41.75
CA SER A 798 -31.56 -47.33 -40.43
C SER A 798 -30.49 -46.98 -39.40
N TRP A 799 -30.85 -46.99 -38.11
CA TRP A 799 -29.96 -46.63 -37.01
C TRP A 799 -30.35 -47.36 -35.72
N ILE A 800 -29.57 -47.17 -34.65
CA ILE A 800 -29.85 -47.64 -33.30
C ILE A 800 -30.09 -46.43 -32.39
N ARG A 801 -31.19 -46.44 -31.63
CA ARG A 801 -31.54 -45.38 -30.69
C ARG A 801 -30.57 -45.38 -29.51
N ARG A 802 -30.23 -44.20 -29.00
CA ARG A 802 -29.50 -44.01 -27.74
C ARG A 802 -30.43 -43.30 -26.75
N THR A 803 -30.30 -43.61 -25.47
CA THR A 803 -31.07 -42.95 -24.41
C THR A 803 -30.16 -42.32 -23.37
N ARG A 804 -30.63 -41.22 -22.78
CA ARG A 804 -29.94 -40.48 -21.71
C ARG A 804 -30.38 -40.89 -20.31
N ILE A 805 -31.48 -41.64 -20.18
CA ILE A 805 -32.03 -42.09 -18.89
C ILE A 805 -32.17 -43.60 -18.92
N GLY A 806 -31.47 -44.30 -18.02
CA GLY A 806 -31.57 -45.74 -17.84
C GLY A 806 -30.94 -46.60 -18.96
N GLY A 807 -30.00 -46.05 -19.73
CA GLY A 807 -29.39 -46.73 -20.88
C GLY A 807 -28.33 -47.80 -20.55
N ASP A 808 -27.86 -47.87 -19.31
CA ASP A 808 -26.73 -48.73 -18.92
C ASP A 808 -27.13 -50.11 -18.37
N ASN A 809 -28.44 -50.41 -18.30
CA ASN A 809 -28.93 -51.69 -17.80
C ASN A 809 -28.93 -52.77 -18.91
N TRP A 810 -28.09 -53.80 -18.74
CA TRP A 810 -27.93 -54.91 -19.67
C TRP A 810 -29.02 -56.00 -19.59
N GLU A 811 -29.90 -55.96 -18.59
CA GLU A 811 -31.00 -56.93 -18.45
C GLU A 811 -32.20 -56.60 -19.34
N GLN A 812 -32.26 -55.39 -19.90
CA GLN A 812 -33.38 -54.93 -20.74
C GLN A 812 -33.17 -55.32 -22.20
N THR A 813 -34.24 -55.71 -22.89
CA THR A 813 -34.19 -56.04 -24.33
C THR A 813 -33.97 -54.80 -25.21
N GLU A 814 -34.42 -53.64 -24.76
CA GLU A 814 -34.30 -52.35 -25.44
C GLU A 814 -34.22 -51.25 -24.37
N VAL A 815 -33.43 -50.21 -24.62
CA VAL A 815 -33.24 -49.14 -23.64
C VAL A 815 -34.52 -48.29 -23.49
N PRO A 816 -34.74 -47.58 -22.37
CA PRO A 816 -35.91 -46.71 -22.23
C PRO A 816 -35.93 -45.57 -23.26
N LEU A 817 -37.09 -45.22 -23.81
CA LEU A 817 -37.22 -44.13 -24.80
C LEU A 817 -36.80 -42.77 -24.23
N ALA A 818 -37.14 -42.52 -22.96
CA ALA A 818 -36.91 -41.26 -22.26
C ALA A 818 -37.52 -40.01 -22.94
N GLU A 819 -38.49 -40.21 -23.85
CA GLU A 819 -39.31 -39.19 -24.51
C GLU A 819 -40.77 -39.65 -24.53
N ASP A 820 -41.72 -38.72 -24.71
CA ASP A 820 -43.16 -39.05 -24.75
C ASP A 820 -43.52 -39.93 -25.95
N VAL A 821 -42.86 -39.71 -27.09
CA VAL A 821 -43.09 -40.40 -28.36
C VAL A 821 -41.78 -40.60 -29.11
N GLU A 822 -41.63 -41.75 -29.77
CA GLU A 822 -40.46 -42.02 -30.60
C GLU A 822 -40.61 -41.35 -31.97
N ARG A 823 -39.76 -40.36 -32.24
CA ARG A 823 -39.74 -39.60 -33.51
C ARG A 823 -38.34 -39.21 -33.91
N TYR A 824 -38.11 -39.16 -35.21
CA TYR A 824 -36.84 -38.79 -35.82
C TYR A 824 -37.03 -37.86 -37.01
N GLU A 825 -36.02 -37.03 -37.24
CA GLU A 825 -35.81 -36.32 -38.51
C GLU A 825 -34.49 -36.77 -39.13
N VAL A 826 -34.52 -37.02 -40.43
CA VAL A 826 -33.38 -37.48 -41.22
C VAL A 826 -33.13 -36.48 -42.34
N ASP A 827 -32.06 -35.70 -42.21
CA ASP A 827 -31.62 -34.78 -43.24
C ASP A 827 -30.77 -35.53 -44.28
N ILE A 828 -31.14 -35.41 -45.55
CA ILE A 828 -30.35 -35.85 -46.70
C ILE A 828 -29.54 -34.65 -47.19
N LEU A 829 -28.21 -34.79 -47.24
CA LEU A 829 -27.32 -33.67 -47.52
C LEU A 829 -26.59 -33.81 -48.87
N SER A 830 -26.38 -32.67 -49.53
CA SER A 830 -25.42 -32.50 -50.62
C SER A 830 -24.38 -31.48 -50.20
N GLY A 831 -23.16 -31.93 -49.91
CA GLY A 831 -22.20 -31.08 -49.20
C GLY A 831 -22.76 -30.69 -47.84
N VAL A 832 -22.92 -29.39 -47.57
CA VAL A 832 -23.51 -28.85 -46.33
C VAL A 832 -25.00 -28.50 -46.47
N GLU A 833 -25.56 -28.59 -47.68
CA GLU A 833 -26.94 -28.21 -47.97
C GLU A 833 -27.89 -29.37 -47.66
N VAL A 834 -28.94 -29.12 -46.89
CA VAL A 834 -30.02 -30.10 -46.66
C VAL A 834 -30.95 -30.08 -47.87
N LYS A 835 -31.00 -31.19 -48.61
CA LYS A 835 -31.89 -31.36 -49.77
C LYS A 835 -33.29 -31.79 -49.36
N ARG A 836 -33.40 -32.61 -48.31
CA ARG A 836 -34.67 -33.10 -47.79
C ARG A 836 -34.54 -33.46 -46.31
N THR A 837 -35.63 -33.27 -45.57
CA THR A 837 -35.80 -33.80 -44.22
C THR A 837 -36.94 -34.81 -44.25
N LEU A 838 -36.63 -36.07 -43.95
CA LEU A 838 -37.61 -37.15 -43.83
C LEU A 838 -37.98 -37.33 -42.35
N SER A 839 -39.25 -37.59 -42.06
CA SER A 839 -39.70 -37.93 -40.69
C SER A 839 -39.87 -39.43 -40.51
N ALA A 840 -39.51 -39.95 -39.34
CA ALA A 840 -39.70 -41.37 -39.00
C ALA A 840 -40.23 -41.53 -37.57
N THR A 841 -41.05 -42.57 -37.34
CA THR A 841 -41.55 -42.98 -36.01
C THR A 841 -40.96 -44.30 -35.53
N THR A 842 -40.01 -44.84 -36.31
CA THR A 842 -39.24 -46.06 -36.05
C THR A 842 -37.78 -45.77 -36.41
N PRO A 843 -36.80 -46.55 -35.95
CA PRO A 843 -35.38 -46.31 -36.22
C PRO A 843 -34.94 -46.69 -37.65
N SER A 844 -35.79 -46.38 -38.62
CA SER A 844 -35.61 -46.60 -40.05
C SER A 844 -36.51 -45.67 -40.86
N VAL A 845 -36.02 -45.20 -42.01
CA VAL A 845 -36.78 -44.43 -43.00
C VAL A 845 -36.43 -44.87 -44.41
N ILE A 846 -37.42 -44.83 -45.31
CA ILE A 846 -37.25 -45.12 -46.73
C ILE A 846 -37.14 -43.80 -47.48
N TYR A 847 -36.05 -43.65 -48.24
CA TYR A 847 -35.84 -42.57 -49.19
C TYR A 847 -36.06 -43.12 -50.60
N THR A 848 -37.24 -42.82 -51.14
CA THR A 848 -37.72 -43.50 -52.35
C THR A 848 -36.96 -43.10 -53.60
N ALA A 849 -36.96 -43.94 -54.63
CA ALA A 849 -36.30 -43.62 -55.90
C ALA A 849 -36.84 -42.33 -56.56
N ALA A 850 -38.14 -42.03 -56.38
CA ALA A 850 -38.74 -40.79 -56.89
C ALA A 850 -38.21 -39.55 -56.17
N GLU A 851 -38.04 -39.62 -54.84
CA GLU A 851 -37.48 -38.53 -54.04
C GLU A 851 -35.98 -38.34 -54.33
N GLN A 852 -35.25 -39.44 -54.51
CA GLN A 852 -33.86 -39.42 -54.99
C GLN A 852 -33.71 -38.61 -56.27
N ILE A 853 -34.56 -38.86 -57.27
CA ILE A 853 -34.54 -38.15 -58.56
C ILE A 853 -34.99 -36.69 -58.39
N ALA A 854 -35.98 -36.41 -57.54
CA ALA A 854 -36.43 -35.05 -57.29
C ALA A 854 -35.33 -34.17 -56.67
N ASP A 855 -34.54 -34.72 -55.75
CA ASP A 855 -33.54 -33.97 -55.00
C ASP A 855 -32.20 -33.84 -55.75
N PHE A 856 -31.86 -34.84 -56.59
CA PHE A 856 -30.54 -34.92 -57.25
C PHE A 856 -30.60 -34.96 -58.80
N GLY A 857 -31.79 -34.95 -59.41
CA GLY A 857 -32.01 -35.05 -60.87
C GLY A 857 -31.81 -36.46 -61.45
N THR A 858 -31.02 -37.30 -60.77
CA THR A 858 -30.82 -38.73 -61.01
C THR A 858 -30.74 -39.47 -59.68
N ALA A 859 -30.69 -40.80 -59.69
CA ALA A 859 -30.31 -41.53 -58.48
C ALA A 859 -28.93 -41.02 -57.98
N PRO A 860 -28.79 -40.61 -56.71
CA PRO A 860 -27.54 -40.05 -56.21
C PRO A 860 -26.42 -41.08 -56.26
N ALA A 861 -25.26 -40.66 -56.75
CA ALA A 861 -24.04 -41.44 -56.64
C ALA A 861 -23.66 -41.57 -55.16
N LEU A 862 -23.25 -42.77 -54.75
CA LEU A 862 -22.78 -43.00 -53.39
C LEU A 862 -21.33 -42.51 -53.26
N PRO A 863 -20.91 -42.06 -52.06
CA PRO A 863 -21.63 -42.12 -50.78
C PRO A 863 -22.71 -41.04 -50.58
N LEU A 864 -23.72 -41.36 -49.76
CA LEU A 864 -24.78 -40.43 -49.33
C LEU A 864 -24.45 -39.85 -47.95
N ARG A 865 -24.48 -38.52 -47.80
CA ARG A 865 -24.35 -37.85 -46.51
C ARG A 865 -25.72 -37.69 -45.86
N VAL A 866 -25.88 -38.22 -44.65
CA VAL A 866 -27.14 -38.16 -43.89
C VAL A 866 -26.89 -37.69 -42.46
N ALA A 867 -27.85 -36.95 -41.90
CA ALA A 867 -27.85 -36.60 -40.49
C ALA A 867 -29.17 -37.03 -39.83
N VAL A 868 -29.10 -37.89 -38.82
CA VAL A 868 -30.28 -38.40 -38.09
C VAL A 868 -30.35 -37.73 -36.72
N TYR A 869 -31.54 -37.23 -36.38
CA TYR A 869 -31.86 -36.59 -35.11
C TYR A 869 -33.03 -37.30 -34.45
N GLN A 870 -32.90 -37.70 -33.19
CA GLN A 870 -34.07 -38.03 -32.36
C GLN A 870 -34.72 -36.74 -31.88
N LEU A 871 -36.05 -36.69 -31.91
CA LEU A 871 -36.81 -35.51 -31.48
C LEU A 871 -37.28 -35.66 -30.03
N SER A 872 -37.27 -34.53 -29.31
CA SER A 872 -37.91 -34.37 -28.01
C SER A 872 -39.04 -33.36 -28.09
N THR A 873 -40.17 -33.65 -27.46
CA THR A 873 -41.24 -32.67 -27.23
C THR A 873 -40.75 -31.50 -26.38
N SER A 874 -39.83 -31.78 -25.46
CA SER A 874 -39.28 -30.79 -24.55
C SER A 874 -38.15 -29.97 -25.17
N PHE A 875 -37.27 -30.54 -26.00
CA PHE A 875 -36.07 -29.85 -26.52
C PHE A 875 -36.10 -29.53 -28.03
N GLY A 876 -36.86 -30.28 -28.83
CA GLY A 876 -36.79 -30.26 -30.28
C GLY A 876 -35.78 -31.27 -30.83
N ARG A 877 -34.99 -30.89 -31.86
CA ARG A 877 -33.95 -31.75 -32.44
C ARG A 877 -32.86 -32.08 -31.41
N GLY A 878 -32.56 -33.36 -31.22
CA GLY A 878 -31.43 -33.83 -30.43
C GLY A 878 -30.07 -33.58 -31.07
N THR A 879 -29.02 -34.20 -30.53
CA THR A 879 -27.70 -34.20 -31.17
C THR A 879 -27.76 -35.01 -32.46
N GLY A 880 -27.37 -34.43 -33.60
CA GLY A 880 -27.36 -35.16 -34.87
C GLY A 880 -26.25 -36.21 -34.95
N ARG A 881 -26.54 -37.39 -35.49
CA ARG A 881 -25.50 -38.29 -36.00
C ARG A 881 -25.38 -38.11 -37.50
N GLU A 882 -24.23 -37.61 -37.92
CA GLU A 882 -23.97 -37.36 -39.33
C GLU A 882 -22.93 -38.33 -39.86
N GLU A 883 -23.24 -39.03 -40.95
CA GLU A 883 -22.32 -39.97 -41.59
C GLU A 883 -22.39 -39.91 -43.11
N ILE A 884 -21.26 -40.24 -43.73
CA ILE A 884 -21.12 -40.45 -45.17
C ILE A 884 -21.23 -41.96 -45.40
N LEU A 885 -22.39 -42.40 -45.88
CA LEU A 885 -22.74 -43.81 -45.98
C LEU A 885 -22.53 -44.32 -47.40
N ASN A 886 -21.83 -45.44 -47.52
CA ASN A 886 -21.78 -46.26 -48.74
C ASN A 886 -22.86 -47.36 -48.64
N VAL A 887 -23.40 -47.79 -49.78
CA VAL A 887 -24.28 -48.99 -49.87
C VAL A 887 -23.44 -50.23 -50.01
#